data_AF-A0A2U2XEJ9-F1
#
_entry.id   AF-A0A2U2XEJ9-F1
#
_cell.length_a   1.000
_cell.length_b   1.000
_cell.length_c   1.000
_cell.angle_alpha   90.00
_cell.angle_beta   90.00
_cell.angle_gamma   90.00
#
_symmetry.space_group_name_H-M   'P 1'
#
loop_
_entity.id
_entity.type
_entity.pdbx_description
1 polymer ?
#
loop_
_entity_poly.entity_id
_entity_poly.type
_entity_poly.pdbx_seq_one_letter_code
_entity_poly.pdbx_strand_id
1 'polypeptide(L)'
;MKNFRLITLFFVVIGFLVNAQEDYFLSPQSKAYLYHTVRKSPILEQNIGRYIVYQGEEITLPNGDINYDSTEQRIINQPDLLAIYSHEISRSPKGILAELSNKMAIWELNKLLQSRRSNSLVKDGNLSDYERFEDLLMSELPEQAKRMKKEDLVMNKRVEKLTNPTLTFKDKIAILDGFGSWSEEQKKQVIVAYNQAVNKWVGDRTQQIFKQLGGKADYFKNVLTAAGDGSTTSGLFEEREKDERGRWNKGLPKAVGLFPYEPYIGIKPDSKKKKAEVLSMGYTTHNFETPGSGRETNIHLDVWGYNSEKQTTVVIRKNGNYYPLFGASNTRFLSPDSSFGGGVTYYSLIAKVKQDINDLEDKISGKRGIDYQIKFLESKVDGLKLTIDKTEKELNDIRYSTIITNHEKYKTDSKRKKRKKRQEKVVQSYNQLKSIENTIKKLKKEKEDILWSKSILSKKIQKMYDLIGRNWIPFKEVDGYYLFEDSTSFNLFTQEFVFPATEKKETFDVTLLAMPLSHMSKNYDEVMLHINITDAIPLYRSQVQLRINDLFDVDQYELNQASLFEKQDSIAVVEFFEALLDKKKTFKIISRGGGVGMMKNDRVVINYSPEELSNYPGNTVEERLAAKEDSVFKTLRTTEVIIHIDREILMQVNSFTDPVRSNFKPKEEDLLGFMNQNKLSGNQMLSAYRAHSTLKTLKSELNVLAGHYLPRDKATKVIDRLNKAIDKSRITVGATSVKYKTFEE
;
A
#
# COMPACT_ATOMS: atom_id res chain seq x y z
N MET A 1 -3.63 47.99 -5.86
CA MET A 1 -4.12 47.12 -4.77
C MET A 1 -3.54 45.72 -4.98
N LYS A 2 -2.34 45.47 -4.45
CA LYS A 2 -2.04 44.49 -3.38
C LYS A 2 -2.38 43.05 -3.80
N ASN A 3 -1.48 42.37 -4.51
CA ASN A 3 -0.41 41.50 -3.98
C ASN A 3 -0.92 40.53 -2.91
N PHE A 4 -1.19 39.27 -3.28
CA PHE A 4 -1.29 38.17 -2.33
C PHE A 4 -0.75 36.86 -2.93
N ARG A 5 0.37 36.42 -2.34
CA ARG A 5 0.86 35.03 -2.18
C ARG A 5 1.48 34.32 -3.39
N LEU A 6 2.67 34.78 -3.75
CA LEU A 6 3.80 33.88 -4.05
C LEU A 6 4.37 33.43 -2.70
N ILE A 7 4.24 32.14 -2.34
CA ILE A 7 4.98 31.56 -1.21
C ILE A 7 6.31 31.11 -1.79
N THR A 8 7.30 31.99 -1.71
CA THR A 8 8.70 31.67 -1.97
C THR A 8 9.21 30.85 -0.79
N LEU A 9 9.40 29.54 -1.00
CA LEU A 9 10.17 28.70 -0.08
C LEU A 9 11.64 29.11 -0.24
N PHE A 10 12.15 29.85 0.74
CA PHE A 10 13.53 30.30 0.77
C PHE A 10 14.42 29.08 1.05
N PHE A 11 15.14 28.60 0.03
CA PHE A 11 16.27 27.69 0.20
C PHE A 11 17.35 28.41 1.01
N VAL A 12 17.39 28.15 2.32
CA VAL A 12 18.53 28.51 3.15
C VAL A 12 19.56 27.41 2.98
N VAL A 13 20.48 27.61 2.03
CA VAL A 13 21.75 26.89 1.96
C VAL A 13 22.60 27.42 3.12
N ILE A 14 22.48 26.82 4.31
CA ILE A 14 23.53 26.94 5.31
C ILE A 14 24.58 25.89 4.94
N GLY A 15 25.77 26.36 4.57
CA GLY A 15 26.97 25.54 4.51
C GLY A 15 27.32 25.07 5.92
N PHE A 16 26.70 23.99 6.37
CA PHE A 16 27.17 23.25 7.52
C PHE A 16 28.25 22.28 7.05
N LEU A 17 29.42 22.32 7.69
CA LEU A 17 30.38 21.21 7.67
C LEU A 17 29.77 20.06 8.49
N VAL A 18 28.71 19.44 7.97
CA VAL A 18 28.23 18.15 8.47
C VAL A 18 29.09 17.11 7.77
N ASN A 19 29.90 16.39 8.54
CA ASN A 19 30.63 15.25 8.00
C ASN A 19 29.62 14.17 7.63
N ALA A 20 29.41 13.94 6.33
CA ALA A 20 28.78 12.74 5.84
C ALA A 20 29.63 11.54 6.32
N GLN A 21 29.00 10.53 6.93
CA GLN A 21 29.67 9.25 7.14
C GLN A 21 29.94 8.60 5.79
N GLU A 22 31.04 7.87 5.68
CA GLU A 22 31.44 7.24 4.43
C GLU A 22 30.47 6.08 4.10
N ASP A 23 29.64 6.27 3.06
CA ASP A 23 28.69 5.24 2.56
C ASP A 23 29.42 4.12 1.79
N TYR A 24 30.34 3.44 2.44
CA TYR A 24 31.21 2.40 1.85
C TYR A 24 30.44 1.22 1.25
N PHE A 25 29.15 1.06 1.57
CA PHE A 25 28.35 -0.06 1.09
C PHE A 25 27.76 0.16 -0.32
N LEU A 26 27.78 1.39 -0.85
CA LEU A 26 27.23 1.69 -2.18
C LEU A 26 28.35 1.91 -3.21
N SER A 27 28.28 1.17 -4.32
CA SER A 27 29.11 1.46 -5.50
C SER A 27 28.81 2.86 -6.06
N PRO A 28 29.72 3.51 -6.80
CA PRO A 28 29.46 4.76 -7.51
C PRO A 28 28.18 4.73 -8.36
N GLN A 29 27.91 3.60 -9.02
CA GLN A 29 26.72 3.38 -9.83
C GLN A 29 25.47 3.26 -8.96
N SER A 30 25.55 2.57 -7.83
CA SER A 30 24.44 2.46 -6.87
C SER A 30 24.12 3.82 -6.23
N LYS A 31 25.13 4.64 -5.91
CA LYS A 31 24.96 6.01 -5.42
C LYS A 31 24.23 6.90 -6.42
N ALA A 32 24.68 6.88 -7.68
CA ALA A 32 24.04 7.65 -8.75
C ALA A 32 22.57 7.24 -8.95
N TYR A 33 22.29 5.94 -8.96
CA TYR A 33 20.93 5.47 -9.14
C TYR A 33 20.02 5.72 -7.93
N LEU A 34 20.55 5.62 -6.72
CA LEU A 34 19.83 6.01 -5.50
C LEU A 34 19.40 7.48 -5.56
N TYR A 35 20.31 8.38 -5.94
CA TYR A 35 19.99 9.79 -6.14
C TYR A 35 18.85 9.99 -7.16
N HIS A 36 18.96 9.37 -8.34
CA HIS A 36 17.92 9.44 -9.36
C HIS A 36 16.57 8.94 -8.84
N THR A 37 16.57 7.77 -8.22
CA THR A 37 15.38 7.10 -7.67
C THR A 37 14.65 7.98 -6.68
N VAL A 38 15.39 8.59 -5.74
CA VAL A 38 14.80 9.47 -4.72
C VAL A 38 14.24 10.73 -5.36
N ARG A 39 15.01 11.42 -6.22
CA ARG A 39 14.59 12.69 -6.82
C ARG A 39 13.38 12.55 -7.75
N LYS A 40 13.25 11.42 -8.45
CA LYS A 40 12.10 11.16 -9.34
C LYS A 40 10.87 10.59 -8.66
N SER A 41 10.99 10.14 -7.42
CA SER A 41 9.87 9.57 -6.67
C SER A 41 9.36 10.61 -5.67
N PRO A 42 8.17 11.20 -5.87
CA PRO A 42 7.67 12.27 -5.00
C PRO A 42 7.62 11.89 -3.51
N ILE A 43 7.28 10.63 -3.20
CA ILE A 43 7.22 10.14 -1.83
C ILE A 43 8.63 10.00 -1.22
N LEU A 44 9.60 9.49 -1.96
CA LEU A 44 10.98 9.38 -1.48
C LEU A 44 11.60 10.77 -1.35
N GLU A 45 11.42 11.65 -2.32
CA GLU A 45 11.91 13.03 -2.27
C GLU A 45 11.36 13.77 -1.05
N GLN A 46 10.05 13.64 -0.80
CA GLN A 46 9.38 14.27 0.34
C GLN A 46 9.92 13.76 1.69
N ASN A 47 10.19 12.47 1.82
CA ASN A 47 10.53 11.86 3.10
C ASN A 47 12.04 11.78 3.37
N ILE A 48 12.85 11.53 2.35
CA ILE A 48 14.30 11.27 2.47
C ILE A 48 15.18 12.09 1.52
N GLY A 49 14.61 12.88 0.60
CA GLY A 49 15.37 13.66 -0.39
C GLY A 49 16.36 14.66 0.22
N ARG A 50 16.02 15.21 1.39
CA ARG A 50 16.91 16.12 2.15
C ARG A 50 18.20 15.46 2.66
N TYR A 51 18.21 14.12 2.78
CA TYR A 51 19.38 13.37 3.27
C TYR A 51 20.34 12.95 2.16
N ILE A 52 20.05 13.30 0.91
CA ILE A 52 20.84 12.90 -0.25
C ILE A 52 21.22 14.17 -1.00
N VAL A 53 22.37 14.76 -0.66
CA VAL A 53 22.76 16.09 -1.11
C VAL A 53 23.77 16.00 -2.24
N TYR A 54 23.38 16.49 -3.42
CA TYR A 54 24.27 16.65 -4.56
C TYR A 54 24.93 18.03 -4.53
N GLN A 55 26.26 18.06 -4.57
CA GLN A 55 27.08 19.29 -4.49
C GLN A 55 27.63 19.74 -5.85
N GLY A 56 27.36 18.98 -6.92
CA GLY A 56 27.79 19.36 -8.27
C GLY A 56 26.84 20.36 -8.93
N GLU A 57 27.24 20.85 -10.11
CA GLU A 57 26.41 21.75 -10.92
C GLU A 57 25.13 21.06 -11.40
N GLU A 58 24.00 21.78 -11.31
CA GLU A 58 22.74 21.32 -11.88
C GLU A 58 22.82 21.31 -13.41
N ILE A 59 22.59 20.14 -14.01
CA ILE A 59 22.57 19.96 -15.46
C ILE A 59 21.12 19.92 -15.89
N THR A 60 20.69 20.84 -16.76
CA THR A 60 19.31 20.89 -17.25
C THR A 60 19.21 20.45 -18.71
N LEU A 61 18.03 19.94 -19.08
CA LEU A 61 17.59 19.74 -20.45
C LEU A 61 17.21 21.10 -21.07
N PRO A 62 17.05 21.19 -22.41
CA PRO A 62 16.66 22.44 -23.09
C PRO A 62 15.32 23.03 -22.63
N ASN A 63 14.45 22.21 -22.03
CA ASN A 63 13.17 22.62 -21.46
C ASN A 63 13.27 23.12 -20.01
N GLY A 64 14.47 23.12 -19.41
CA GLY A 64 14.73 23.56 -18.04
C GLY A 64 14.64 22.45 -16.98
N ASP A 65 14.21 21.23 -17.33
CA ASP A 65 14.14 20.12 -16.39
C ASP A 65 15.53 19.55 -16.07
N ILE A 66 15.72 18.98 -14.88
CA ILE A 66 16.99 18.33 -14.51
C ILE A 66 17.28 17.14 -15.44
N ASN A 67 18.48 17.13 -16.00
CA ASN A 67 19.04 16.03 -16.77
C ASN A 67 19.66 14.99 -15.81
N TYR A 68 18.82 14.09 -15.33
CA TYR A 68 19.23 13.03 -14.40
C TYR A 68 20.33 12.13 -14.97
N ASP A 69 20.24 11.73 -16.25
CA ASP A 69 21.24 10.84 -16.86
C ASP A 69 22.65 11.45 -16.87
N SER A 70 22.75 12.76 -17.09
CA SER A 70 24.04 13.47 -17.07
C SER A 70 24.55 13.68 -15.64
N THR A 71 23.64 13.93 -14.71
CA THR A 71 23.96 14.06 -13.28
C THR A 71 24.46 12.73 -12.71
N GLU A 72 23.83 11.62 -13.08
CA GLU A 72 24.30 10.26 -12.73
C GLU A 72 25.72 10.01 -13.22
N GLN A 73 26.04 10.34 -14.47
CA GLN A 73 27.40 10.17 -15.00
C GLN A 73 28.43 10.98 -14.23
N ARG A 74 28.08 12.20 -13.80
CA ARG A 74 28.94 13.00 -12.92
C ARG A 74 29.15 12.31 -11.57
N ILE A 75 28.09 11.82 -10.94
CA ILE A 75 28.20 11.08 -9.67
C ILE A 75 29.03 9.80 -9.83
N ILE A 76 28.88 9.06 -10.93
CA ILE A 76 29.68 7.85 -11.19
C ILE A 76 31.16 8.19 -11.32
N ASN A 77 31.49 9.27 -12.01
CA ASN A 77 32.88 9.69 -12.23
C ASN A 77 33.50 10.37 -11.00
N GLN A 78 32.69 11.04 -10.18
CA GLN A 78 33.08 11.76 -8.97
C GLN A 78 32.07 11.48 -7.85
N PRO A 79 32.18 10.32 -7.16
CA PRO A 79 31.20 9.88 -6.16
C PRO A 79 31.06 10.82 -4.97
N ASP A 80 32.12 11.57 -4.65
CA ASP A 80 32.17 12.51 -3.52
C ASP A 80 31.27 13.73 -3.73
N LEU A 81 30.78 13.97 -4.95
CA LEU A 81 29.76 15.00 -5.23
C LEU A 81 28.41 14.68 -4.57
N LEU A 82 28.20 13.44 -4.11
CA LEU A 82 26.96 13.02 -3.47
C LEU A 82 27.22 12.64 -2.01
N ALA A 83 26.71 13.45 -1.10
CA ALA A 83 26.68 13.15 0.33
C ALA A 83 25.36 12.43 0.67
N ILE A 84 25.44 11.26 1.30
CA ILE A 84 24.27 10.52 1.80
C ILE A 84 24.38 10.43 3.31
N TYR A 85 23.36 10.90 4.02
CA TYR A 85 23.29 10.82 5.48
C TYR A 85 22.61 9.51 5.90
N SER A 86 23.32 8.40 5.74
CA SER A 86 22.82 7.03 5.95
C SER A 86 22.19 6.80 7.33
N HIS A 87 22.71 7.42 8.39
CA HIS A 87 22.13 7.36 9.73
C HIS A 87 20.70 7.93 9.79
N GLU A 88 20.43 9.06 9.13
CA GLU A 88 19.10 9.68 9.12
C GLU A 88 18.13 8.91 8.21
N ILE A 89 18.64 8.43 7.07
CA ILE A 89 17.89 7.51 6.21
C ILE A 89 17.44 6.29 7.03
N SER A 90 18.31 5.70 7.86
CA SER A 90 17.94 4.53 8.66
C SER A 90 16.77 4.76 9.62
N ARG A 91 16.54 6.00 10.09
CA ARG A 91 15.45 6.38 11.00
C ARG A 91 14.15 6.73 10.26
N SER A 92 14.16 6.74 8.93
CA SER A 92 12.99 7.04 8.09
C SER A 92 11.95 5.93 8.16
N PRO A 93 10.66 6.18 7.81
CA PRO A 93 9.62 5.16 7.87
C PRO A 93 9.99 3.88 7.10
N LYS A 94 9.69 2.72 7.67
CA LYS A 94 10.11 1.42 7.12
C LYS A 94 9.60 1.21 5.69
N GLY A 95 8.37 1.64 5.42
CA GLY A 95 7.79 1.56 4.09
C GLY A 95 8.60 2.31 3.04
N ILE A 96 9.04 3.53 3.37
CA ILE A 96 9.89 4.38 2.52
C ILE A 96 11.24 3.72 2.23
N LEU A 97 11.86 3.14 3.27
CA LEU A 97 13.12 2.39 3.09
C LEU A 97 12.92 1.13 2.25
N ALA A 98 11.83 0.40 2.45
CA ALA A 98 11.52 -0.78 1.67
C ALA A 98 11.22 -0.43 0.20
N GLU A 99 10.56 0.70 -0.07
CA GLU A 99 10.29 1.20 -1.42
C GLU A 99 11.59 1.57 -2.15
N LEU A 100 12.46 2.37 -1.52
CA LEU A 100 13.77 2.69 -2.08
C LEU A 100 14.57 1.41 -2.35
N SER A 101 14.61 0.50 -1.38
CA SER A 101 15.32 -0.78 -1.50
C SER A 101 14.77 -1.64 -2.63
N ASN A 102 13.44 -1.64 -2.82
CA ASN A 102 12.78 -2.41 -3.87
C ASN A 102 13.07 -1.85 -5.26
N LYS A 103 13.02 -0.52 -5.42
CA LYS A 103 13.40 0.15 -6.68
C LYS A 103 14.86 -0.12 -7.04
N MET A 104 15.75 -0.03 -6.04
CA MET A 104 17.15 -0.43 -6.18
C MET A 104 17.31 -1.89 -6.62
N ALA A 105 16.61 -2.83 -5.97
CA ALA A 105 16.68 -4.25 -6.31
C ALA A 105 16.17 -4.54 -7.73
N ILE A 106 15.05 -3.94 -8.15
CA ILE A 106 14.52 -4.11 -9.53
C ILE A 106 15.54 -3.65 -10.56
N TRP A 107 16.21 -2.52 -10.30
CA TRP A 107 17.26 -2.02 -11.19
C TRP A 107 18.48 -2.94 -11.23
N GLU A 108 18.94 -3.45 -10.09
CA GLU A 108 20.05 -4.40 -10.06
C GLU A 108 19.70 -5.67 -10.84
N LEU A 109 18.48 -6.20 -10.69
CA LEU A 109 18.02 -7.35 -11.49
C LEU A 109 17.99 -7.02 -12.99
N ASN A 110 17.49 -5.84 -13.35
CA ASN A 110 17.45 -5.41 -14.75
C ASN A 110 18.86 -5.36 -15.35
N LYS A 111 19.82 -4.75 -14.65
CA LYS A 111 21.23 -4.73 -15.05
C LYS A 111 21.82 -6.12 -15.16
N LEU A 112 21.56 -6.98 -14.17
CA LEU A 112 22.03 -8.36 -14.14
C LEU A 112 21.59 -9.14 -15.39
N LEU A 113 20.29 -9.08 -15.72
CA LEU A 113 19.72 -9.77 -16.88
C LEU A 113 20.20 -9.15 -18.20
N GLN A 114 20.52 -7.86 -18.23
CA GLN A 114 21.15 -7.22 -19.38
C GLN A 114 22.60 -7.65 -19.58
N SER A 115 23.41 -7.65 -18.52
CA SER A 115 24.80 -8.13 -18.56
C SER A 115 24.89 -9.57 -19.07
N ARG A 116 23.92 -10.42 -18.71
CA ARG A 116 23.79 -11.77 -19.29
C ARG A 116 23.60 -11.71 -20.80
N ARG A 117 22.66 -10.89 -21.28
CA ARG A 117 22.34 -10.79 -22.71
C ARG A 117 23.46 -10.19 -23.56
N SER A 118 24.24 -9.26 -22.99
CA SER A 118 25.43 -8.68 -23.62
C SER A 118 26.68 -9.54 -23.48
N ASN A 119 26.60 -10.72 -22.85
CA ASN A 119 27.73 -11.58 -22.52
C ASN A 119 28.84 -10.85 -21.74
N SER A 120 28.47 -9.93 -20.85
CA SER A 120 29.38 -9.11 -20.06
C SER A 120 29.39 -9.42 -18.57
N LEU A 121 28.72 -10.49 -18.12
CA LEU A 121 28.62 -10.88 -16.69
C LEU A 121 29.95 -10.83 -15.92
N VAL A 122 31.01 -11.42 -16.48
CA VAL A 122 32.34 -11.45 -15.83
C VAL A 122 32.95 -10.06 -15.76
N LYS A 123 32.86 -9.29 -16.85
CA LYS A 123 33.38 -7.92 -16.93
C LYS A 123 32.67 -6.99 -15.95
N ASP A 124 31.37 -7.22 -15.75
CA ASP A 124 30.52 -6.39 -14.90
C ASP A 124 30.49 -6.88 -13.44
N GLY A 125 31.18 -7.99 -13.11
CA GLY A 125 31.19 -8.55 -11.75
C GLY A 125 29.89 -9.23 -11.31
N ASN A 126 29.01 -9.56 -12.26
CA ASN A 126 27.63 -9.98 -12.03
C ASN A 126 27.41 -11.50 -12.10
N LEU A 127 28.48 -12.31 -12.20
CA LEU A 127 28.36 -13.75 -12.44
C LEU A 127 27.65 -14.49 -11.29
N SER A 128 28.09 -14.29 -10.05
CA SER A 128 27.54 -14.96 -8.87
C SER A 128 26.07 -14.62 -8.62
N ASP A 129 25.69 -13.35 -8.80
CA ASP A 129 24.30 -12.93 -8.63
C ASP A 129 23.40 -13.47 -9.75
N TYR A 130 23.95 -13.67 -10.96
CA TYR A 130 23.22 -14.30 -12.05
C TYR A 130 23.02 -15.79 -11.78
N GLU A 131 24.05 -16.50 -11.32
CA GLU A 131 23.95 -17.91 -10.93
C GLU A 131 22.85 -18.10 -9.86
N ARG A 132 22.80 -17.23 -8.85
CA ARG A 132 21.71 -17.24 -7.87
C ARG A 132 20.33 -17.06 -8.50
N PHE A 133 20.18 -16.12 -9.42
CA PHE A 133 18.91 -15.93 -10.14
C PHE A 133 18.56 -17.14 -11.02
N GLU A 134 19.54 -17.69 -11.73
CA GLU A 134 19.37 -18.85 -12.60
C GLU A 134 18.97 -20.08 -11.79
N ASP A 135 19.57 -20.33 -10.62
CA ASP A 135 19.19 -21.42 -9.72
C ASP A 135 17.74 -21.29 -9.25
N LEU A 136 17.32 -20.09 -8.84
CA LEU A 136 15.93 -19.82 -8.48
C LEU A 136 14.99 -20.14 -9.64
N LEU A 137 15.31 -19.68 -10.85
CA LEU A 137 14.50 -19.93 -12.03
C LEU A 137 14.48 -21.43 -12.40
N MET A 138 15.63 -22.10 -12.41
CA MET A 138 15.75 -23.51 -12.75
C MET A 138 15.02 -24.43 -11.76
N SER A 139 14.94 -24.02 -10.49
CA SER A 139 14.21 -24.77 -9.45
C SER A 139 12.69 -24.78 -9.67
N GLU A 140 12.13 -23.69 -10.21
CA GLU A 140 10.69 -23.55 -10.46
C GLU A 140 10.30 -23.94 -11.90
N LEU A 141 11.26 -23.94 -12.84
CA LEU A 141 10.99 -24.26 -14.24
C LEU A 141 10.52 -25.73 -14.40
N PRO A 142 9.51 -25.98 -15.24
CA PRO A 142 9.08 -27.34 -15.53
C PRO A 142 10.08 -28.06 -16.46
N GLU A 143 10.12 -29.39 -16.42
CA GLU A 143 11.12 -30.21 -17.13
C GLU A 143 11.16 -29.97 -18.64
N GLN A 144 10.01 -29.73 -19.30
CA GLN A 144 9.99 -29.42 -20.74
C GLN A 144 10.75 -28.13 -21.11
N ALA A 145 10.92 -27.21 -20.17
CA ALA A 145 11.64 -25.95 -20.35
C ALA A 145 13.15 -26.08 -20.15
N LYS A 146 13.61 -27.26 -19.70
CA LYS A 146 15.02 -27.61 -19.49
C LYS A 146 15.52 -28.50 -20.63
N ARG A 147 16.84 -28.58 -20.80
CA ARG A 147 17.49 -29.44 -21.78
C ARG A 147 18.86 -29.87 -21.29
N MET A 148 19.27 -31.08 -21.61
CA MET A 148 20.64 -31.53 -21.34
C MET A 148 21.61 -30.94 -22.36
N LYS A 149 22.73 -30.40 -21.89
CA LYS A 149 23.83 -29.92 -22.73
C LYS A 149 25.16 -30.23 -22.05
N LYS A 150 25.93 -31.16 -22.64
CA LYS A 150 27.23 -31.61 -22.09
C LYS A 150 27.12 -32.05 -20.62
N GLU A 151 26.18 -32.96 -20.35
CA GLU A 151 25.91 -33.53 -19.00
C GLU A 151 25.28 -32.56 -17.99
N ASP A 152 25.22 -31.25 -18.28
CA ASP A 152 24.51 -30.27 -17.45
C ASP A 152 23.07 -30.05 -17.91
N LEU A 153 22.15 -29.95 -16.96
CA LEU A 153 20.76 -29.56 -17.20
C LEU A 153 20.70 -28.03 -17.30
N VAL A 154 20.44 -27.51 -18.51
CA VAL A 154 20.41 -26.07 -18.78
C VAL A 154 19.04 -25.62 -19.27
N MET A 155 18.73 -24.34 -19.11
CA MET A 155 17.51 -23.75 -19.66
C MET A 155 17.48 -23.83 -21.20
N ASN A 156 16.27 -24.01 -21.75
CA ASN A 156 16.06 -23.91 -23.19
C ASN A 156 16.36 -22.48 -23.69
N LYS A 157 17.14 -22.33 -24.76
CA LYS A 157 17.53 -21.00 -25.31
C LYS A 157 16.35 -20.07 -25.61
N ARG A 158 15.20 -20.62 -26.02
CA ARG A 158 14.01 -19.80 -26.29
C ARG A 158 13.32 -19.35 -25.01
N VAL A 159 13.36 -20.18 -23.96
CA VAL A 159 12.87 -19.84 -22.60
C VAL A 159 13.80 -18.80 -21.97
N GLU A 160 15.11 -18.90 -22.17
CA GLU A 160 16.09 -17.92 -21.70
C GLU A 160 15.76 -16.50 -22.19
N LYS A 161 15.20 -16.34 -23.40
CA LYS A 161 14.78 -15.03 -23.93
C LYS A 161 13.71 -14.33 -23.09
N LEU A 162 12.91 -15.07 -22.32
CA LEU A 162 11.88 -14.52 -21.44
C LEU A 162 12.47 -13.68 -20.31
N THR A 163 13.75 -13.90 -19.98
CA THR A 163 14.48 -13.11 -18.99
C THR A 163 14.77 -11.68 -19.44
N ASN A 164 14.46 -11.31 -20.69
CA ASN A 164 14.58 -9.92 -21.10
C ASN A 164 13.57 -9.03 -20.32
N PRO A 165 14.05 -8.09 -19.47
CA PRO A 165 13.21 -7.24 -18.64
C PRO A 165 12.37 -6.22 -19.43
N THR A 166 12.64 -6.01 -20.72
CA THR A 166 11.85 -5.10 -21.57
C THR A 166 10.61 -5.76 -22.17
N LEU A 167 10.51 -7.10 -22.12
CA LEU A 167 9.39 -7.83 -22.70
C LEU A 167 8.14 -7.70 -21.84
N THR A 168 7.04 -7.32 -22.47
CA THR A 168 5.72 -7.33 -21.84
C THR A 168 5.23 -8.75 -21.62
N PHE A 169 4.17 -8.93 -20.83
CA PHE A 169 3.55 -10.24 -20.67
C PHE A 169 3.11 -10.83 -22.03
N LYS A 170 2.48 -10.03 -22.90
CA LYS A 170 2.08 -10.47 -24.25
C LYS A 170 3.28 -10.93 -25.08
N ASP A 171 4.40 -10.21 -25.01
CA ASP A 171 5.62 -10.60 -25.75
C ASP A 171 6.18 -11.94 -25.25
N LYS A 172 6.15 -12.16 -23.93
CA LYS A 172 6.58 -13.43 -23.31
C LYS A 172 5.69 -14.59 -23.75
N ILE A 173 4.37 -14.40 -23.77
CA ILE A 173 3.43 -15.41 -24.29
C ILE A 173 3.67 -15.67 -25.78
N ALA A 174 3.89 -14.64 -26.59
CA ALA A 174 4.17 -14.82 -28.02
C ALA A 174 5.44 -15.64 -28.29
N ILE A 175 6.47 -15.53 -27.45
CA ILE A 175 7.66 -16.39 -27.51
C ILE A 175 7.29 -17.84 -27.20
N LEU A 176 6.46 -18.07 -26.18
CA LEU A 176 5.99 -19.40 -25.77
C LEU A 176 5.05 -20.04 -26.81
N ASP A 177 4.26 -19.26 -27.55
CA ASP A 177 3.44 -19.74 -28.66
C ASP A 177 4.28 -20.30 -29.82
N GLY A 178 5.55 -19.94 -29.90
CA GLY A 178 6.52 -20.56 -30.80
C GLY A 178 6.83 -22.04 -30.47
N PHE A 179 6.38 -22.56 -29.33
CA PHE A 179 6.47 -23.97 -28.95
C PHE A 179 5.16 -24.70 -29.29
N GLY A 180 4.99 -25.07 -30.56
CA GLY A 180 3.75 -25.72 -31.04
C GLY A 180 3.43 -27.08 -30.39
N SER A 181 4.40 -27.73 -29.75
CA SER A 181 4.20 -28.99 -29.01
C SER A 181 3.79 -28.82 -27.55
N TRP A 182 3.83 -27.60 -27.01
CA TRP A 182 3.49 -27.33 -25.61
C TRP A 182 2.02 -26.97 -25.47
N SER A 183 1.38 -27.55 -24.46
CA SER A 183 0.03 -27.17 -24.02
C SER A 183 0.02 -25.79 -23.36
N GLU A 184 -1.14 -25.13 -23.33
CA GLU A 184 -1.32 -23.84 -22.65
C GLU A 184 -0.97 -23.91 -21.16
N GLU A 185 -1.21 -25.04 -20.48
CA GLU A 185 -0.82 -25.20 -19.07
C GLU A 185 0.71 -25.25 -18.91
N GLN A 186 1.43 -25.93 -19.81
CA GLN A 186 2.89 -25.94 -19.80
C GLN A 186 3.49 -24.56 -20.04
N LYS A 187 2.88 -23.77 -20.95
CA LYS A 187 3.28 -22.38 -21.18
C LYS A 187 3.03 -21.51 -19.94
N LYS A 188 1.86 -21.65 -19.32
CA LYS A 188 1.50 -20.98 -18.06
C LYS A 188 2.48 -21.30 -16.95
N GLN A 189 2.86 -22.57 -16.77
CA GLN A 189 3.85 -22.99 -15.77
C GLN A 189 5.20 -22.27 -15.92
N VAL A 190 5.68 -22.06 -17.14
CA VAL A 190 6.93 -21.32 -17.38
C VAL A 190 6.82 -19.85 -16.96
N ILE A 191 5.68 -19.21 -17.20
CA ILE A 191 5.44 -17.82 -16.75
C ILE A 191 5.36 -17.75 -15.22
N VAL A 192 4.67 -18.70 -14.58
CA VAL A 192 4.59 -18.79 -13.11
C VAL A 192 5.98 -18.97 -12.49
N ALA A 193 6.80 -19.87 -13.05
CA ALA A 193 8.18 -20.08 -12.60
C ALA A 193 9.02 -18.82 -12.71
N TYR A 194 8.93 -18.11 -13.84
CA TYR A 194 9.62 -16.83 -14.03
C TYR A 194 9.17 -15.77 -13.00
N ASN A 195 7.87 -15.64 -12.80
CA ASN A 195 7.28 -14.71 -11.83
C ASN A 195 7.77 -14.99 -10.40
N GLN A 196 7.83 -16.26 -10.00
CA GLN A 196 8.32 -16.67 -8.69
C GLN A 196 9.81 -16.36 -8.52
N ALA A 197 10.64 -16.66 -9.53
CA ALA A 197 12.07 -16.38 -9.50
C ALA A 197 12.35 -14.87 -9.36
N VAL A 198 11.64 -14.03 -10.11
CA VAL A 198 11.75 -12.56 -10.01
C VAL A 198 11.33 -12.07 -8.63
N ASN A 199 10.15 -12.47 -8.14
CA ASN A 199 9.68 -12.03 -6.82
C ASN A 199 10.61 -12.46 -5.69
N LYS A 200 11.16 -13.69 -5.76
CA LYS A 200 12.09 -14.19 -4.75
C LYS A 200 13.42 -13.45 -4.77
N TRP A 201 14.04 -13.32 -5.95
CA TRP A 201 15.30 -12.59 -6.08
C TRP A 201 15.16 -11.13 -5.63
N VAL A 202 14.12 -10.43 -6.13
CA VAL A 202 13.89 -9.03 -5.76
C VAL A 202 13.55 -8.91 -4.28
N GLY A 203 12.73 -9.80 -3.73
CA GLY A 203 12.38 -9.78 -2.31
C GLY A 203 13.58 -9.96 -1.39
N ASP A 204 14.42 -10.96 -1.66
CA ASP A 204 15.64 -11.22 -0.89
C ASP A 204 16.62 -10.05 -1.01
N ARG A 205 16.81 -9.52 -2.23
CA ARG A 205 17.71 -8.39 -2.45
C ARG A 205 17.20 -7.09 -1.83
N THR A 206 15.90 -6.85 -1.89
CA THR A 206 15.25 -5.72 -1.21
C THR A 206 15.51 -5.77 0.28
N GLN A 207 15.37 -6.95 0.91
CA GLN A 207 15.63 -7.09 2.35
C GLN A 207 17.12 -6.83 2.68
N GLN A 208 18.05 -7.27 1.83
CA GLN A 208 19.48 -6.98 2.01
C GLN A 208 19.76 -5.48 1.97
N ILE A 209 19.27 -4.78 0.94
CA ILE A 209 19.47 -3.33 0.79
C ILE A 209 18.77 -2.58 1.92
N PHE A 210 17.57 -3.01 2.32
CA PHE A 210 16.85 -2.45 3.46
C PHE A 210 17.69 -2.49 4.73
N LYS A 211 18.32 -3.64 5.04
CA LYS A 211 19.23 -3.78 6.18
C LYS A 211 20.51 -2.94 6.03
N GLN A 212 21.06 -2.84 4.82
CA GLN A 212 22.23 -2.00 4.53
C GLN A 212 21.95 -0.50 4.73
N LEU A 213 20.72 -0.06 4.42
CA LEU A 213 20.24 1.30 4.71
C LEU A 213 19.89 1.50 6.20
N GLY A 214 20.16 0.50 7.06
CA GLY A 214 19.91 0.55 8.50
C GLY A 214 18.49 0.15 8.92
N GLY A 215 17.68 -0.33 7.98
CA GLY A 215 16.35 -0.87 8.22
C GLY A 215 16.34 -2.06 9.17
N LYS A 216 15.44 -2.05 10.16
CA LYS A 216 15.29 -3.14 11.15
C LYS A 216 13.87 -3.71 11.10
N ALA A 217 13.75 -5.02 10.89
CA ALA A 217 12.50 -5.76 10.92
C ALA A 217 12.78 -7.25 11.13
N ASP A 218 12.03 -7.89 12.01
CA ASP A 218 12.12 -9.33 12.22
C ASP A 218 11.20 -10.07 11.24
N TYR A 219 10.10 -9.42 10.86
CA TYR A 219 9.21 -9.89 9.83
C TYR A 219 9.32 -8.96 8.62
N PHE A 220 9.67 -9.53 7.47
CA PHE A 220 9.82 -8.79 6.22
C PHE A 220 9.30 -9.63 5.05
N LYS A 221 8.30 -9.12 4.34
CA LYS A 221 7.80 -9.69 3.09
C LYS A 221 7.74 -8.60 2.03
N ASN A 222 8.15 -8.95 0.82
CA ASN A 222 8.21 -8.04 -0.31
C ASN A 222 7.66 -8.74 -1.53
N VAL A 223 6.66 -8.16 -2.19
CA VAL A 223 5.99 -8.75 -3.35
C VAL A 223 5.79 -7.67 -4.41
N LEU A 224 6.10 -8.04 -5.65
CA LEU A 224 5.72 -7.31 -6.85
C LEU A 224 4.57 -8.03 -7.55
N THR A 225 3.65 -7.25 -8.10
CA THR A 225 2.56 -7.78 -8.90
C THR A 225 2.08 -6.77 -9.94
N ALA A 226 1.48 -7.27 -11.02
CA ALA A 226 0.81 -6.47 -12.03
C ALA A 226 -0.55 -7.07 -12.39
N ALA A 227 -1.49 -6.18 -12.71
CA ALA A 227 -2.83 -6.47 -13.18
C ALA A 227 -3.10 -5.68 -14.47
N GLY A 228 -3.75 -6.31 -15.43
CA GLY A 228 -4.06 -5.69 -16.72
C GLY A 228 -4.04 -6.67 -17.89
N ASP A 229 -4.02 -6.13 -19.10
CA ASP A 229 -4.01 -6.93 -20.35
C ASP A 229 -2.62 -7.49 -20.71
N GLY A 230 -1.55 -7.03 -20.06
CA GLY A 230 -0.17 -7.39 -20.34
C GLY A 230 0.45 -6.76 -21.59
N SER A 231 -0.09 -5.65 -22.11
CA SER A 231 0.28 -5.07 -23.43
C SER A 231 1.34 -3.99 -23.41
N THR A 232 1.17 -2.97 -22.56
CA THR A 232 1.99 -1.75 -22.59
C THR A 232 1.95 -1.08 -21.23
N THR A 233 3.08 -0.99 -20.57
CA THR A 233 3.22 -0.27 -19.31
C THR A 233 4.28 0.81 -19.40
N SER A 234 4.06 1.89 -18.66
CA SER A 234 5.06 2.92 -18.39
C SER A 234 6.23 2.27 -17.62
N GLY A 235 7.47 2.59 -17.99
CA GLY A 235 8.65 2.15 -17.23
C GLY A 235 8.67 2.70 -15.80
N LEU A 236 9.63 2.24 -14.98
CA LEU A 236 9.71 2.53 -13.54
C LEU A 236 9.71 4.05 -13.25
N PHE A 237 10.30 4.84 -14.15
CA PHE A 237 10.31 6.30 -14.15
C PHE A 237 9.96 6.93 -15.52
N GLU A 238 9.01 6.34 -16.25
CA GLU A 238 8.70 6.74 -17.64
C GLU A 238 9.92 6.63 -18.58
N GLU A 239 10.82 5.72 -18.23
CA GLU A 239 12.10 5.50 -18.90
C GLU A 239 11.88 5.14 -20.38
N ARG A 240 12.65 5.80 -21.24
CA ARG A 240 12.65 5.57 -22.69
C ARG A 240 13.85 4.71 -23.06
N GLU A 241 13.63 3.69 -23.89
CA GLU A 241 14.73 2.86 -24.44
C GLU A 241 15.67 3.66 -25.35
N LYS A 242 15.20 4.78 -25.90
CA LYS A 242 15.96 5.66 -26.78
C LYS A 242 15.80 7.12 -26.34
N ASP A 243 16.89 7.88 -26.43
CA ASP A 243 16.89 9.33 -26.22
C ASP A 243 16.17 10.07 -27.37
N GLU A 244 16.03 11.40 -27.25
CA GLU A 244 15.38 12.25 -28.26
C GLU A 244 16.07 12.22 -29.63
N ARG A 245 17.31 11.71 -29.69
CA ARG A 245 18.11 11.56 -30.92
C ARG A 245 18.10 10.13 -31.45
N GLY A 246 17.25 9.25 -30.90
CA GLY A 246 17.11 7.86 -31.31
C GLY A 246 18.27 6.96 -30.92
N ARG A 247 19.22 7.45 -30.10
CA ARG A 247 20.32 6.64 -29.56
C ARG A 247 19.78 5.81 -28.41
N TRP A 248 20.27 4.58 -28.28
CA TRP A 248 19.96 3.75 -27.12
C TRP A 248 20.30 4.52 -25.86
N ASN A 249 19.32 4.63 -24.98
CA ASN A 249 19.50 5.36 -23.75
C ASN A 249 20.58 4.65 -22.93
N LYS A 250 21.64 5.38 -22.56
CA LYS A 250 22.62 4.88 -21.58
C LYS A 250 22.09 4.99 -20.15
N GLY A 251 20.98 5.70 -19.96
CA GLY A 251 20.19 5.75 -18.74
C GLY A 251 19.36 4.47 -18.53
N LEU A 252 18.45 4.53 -17.56
CA LEU A 252 17.78 3.36 -17.00
C LEU A 252 16.93 2.60 -18.03
N PRO A 253 17.05 1.27 -18.11
CA PRO A 253 16.25 0.50 -19.04
C PRO A 253 14.84 0.28 -18.52
N LYS A 254 13.85 0.32 -19.43
CA LYS A 254 12.46 -0.03 -19.13
C LYS A 254 12.35 -1.41 -18.47
N ALA A 255 12.08 -1.44 -17.16
CA ALA A 255 12.03 -2.67 -16.35
C ALA A 255 10.63 -3.32 -16.25
N VAL A 256 9.72 -2.95 -17.16
CA VAL A 256 8.31 -3.35 -17.16
C VAL A 256 8.09 -4.86 -17.04
N GLY A 257 8.93 -5.65 -17.70
CA GLY A 257 8.83 -7.11 -17.72
C GLY A 257 9.20 -7.78 -16.40
N LEU A 258 9.65 -7.03 -15.40
CA LEU A 258 9.97 -7.55 -14.07
C LEU A 258 8.76 -7.53 -13.12
N PHE A 259 7.63 -6.95 -13.51
CA PHE A 259 6.40 -7.03 -12.72
C PHE A 259 5.60 -8.31 -13.03
N PRO A 260 5.40 -9.20 -12.05
CA PRO A 260 4.72 -10.47 -12.27
C PRO A 260 3.20 -10.33 -12.45
N TYR A 261 2.67 -10.82 -13.57
CA TYR A 261 1.23 -10.96 -13.81
C TYR A 261 0.73 -12.34 -13.40
N GLU A 262 -0.48 -12.45 -12.82
CA GLU A 262 -1.12 -13.76 -12.62
C GLU A 262 -1.69 -14.32 -13.93
N PRO A 263 -1.15 -15.43 -14.47
CA PRO A 263 -1.63 -15.99 -15.72
C PRO A 263 -2.79 -16.98 -15.49
N TYR A 264 -3.78 -16.95 -16.39
CA TYR A 264 -4.86 -17.95 -16.44
C TYR A 264 -5.09 -18.43 -17.88
N ILE A 265 -5.71 -19.59 -18.04
CA ILE A 265 -6.10 -20.11 -19.35
C ILE A 265 -7.53 -19.63 -19.64
N GLY A 266 -7.68 -18.93 -20.75
CA GLY A 266 -8.97 -18.37 -21.17
C GLY A 266 -9.11 -18.28 -22.68
N ILE A 267 -10.26 -17.80 -23.13
CA ILE A 267 -10.51 -17.55 -24.55
C ILE A 267 -10.50 -16.05 -24.77
N LYS A 268 -9.63 -15.57 -25.67
CA LYS A 268 -9.60 -14.15 -26.04
C LYS A 268 -10.99 -13.70 -26.52
N PRO A 269 -11.55 -12.62 -25.95
CA PRO A 269 -12.91 -12.20 -26.25
C PRO A 269 -13.18 -11.98 -27.75
N ASP A 270 -12.23 -11.33 -28.41
CA ASP A 270 -12.32 -10.88 -29.80
C ASP A 270 -11.66 -11.85 -30.80
N SER A 271 -11.18 -13.01 -30.31
CA SER A 271 -10.56 -14.02 -31.18
C SER A 271 -11.63 -14.74 -32.00
N LYS A 272 -11.48 -14.66 -33.34
CA LYS A 272 -12.30 -15.41 -34.30
C LYS A 272 -12.20 -16.93 -34.10
N LYS A 273 -11.05 -17.43 -33.63
CA LYS A 273 -10.76 -18.87 -33.56
C LYS A 273 -11.18 -19.52 -32.22
N LYS A 274 -11.71 -18.76 -31.25
CA LYS A 274 -12.17 -19.24 -29.92
C LYS A 274 -11.25 -20.32 -29.30
N LYS A 275 -9.94 -20.12 -29.39
CA LYS A 275 -8.94 -21.02 -28.82
C LYS A 275 -8.63 -20.64 -27.38
N ALA A 276 -8.32 -21.64 -26.56
CA ALA A 276 -7.72 -21.43 -25.25
C ALA A 276 -6.30 -20.88 -25.43
N GLU A 277 -5.98 -19.85 -24.67
CA GLU A 277 -4.71 -19.13 -24.67
C GLU A 277 -4.35 -18.74 -23.22
N VAL A 278 -3.07 -18.58 -22.93
CA VAL A 278 -2.61 -17.98 -21.66
C VAL A 278 -2.83 -16.47 -21.67
N LEU A 279 -3.55 -15.95 -20.68
CA LEU A 279 -3.94 -14.54 -20.54
C LEU A 279 -3.59 -14.01 -19.15
N SER A 280 -3.43 -12.70 -19.01
CA SER A 280 -3.25 -12.02 -17.72
C SER A 280 -4.59 -11.62 -17.10
N MET A 281 -4.67 -11.64 -15.78
CA MET A 281 -5.85 -11.16 -15.06
C MET A 281 -5.87 -9.64 -14.90
N GLY A 282 -7.08 -9.06 -14.94
CA GLY A 282 -7.33 -7.64 -14.61
C GLY A 282 -7.34 -7.35 -13.10
N TYR A 283 -6.94 -8.31 -12.28
CA TYR A 283 -6.72 -8.14 -10.84
C TYR A 283 -5.73 -9.21 -10.36
N THR A 284 -5.12 -8.97 -9.21
CA THR A 284 -4.27 -9.96 -8.49
C THR A 284 -4.59 -9.92 -7.00
N THR A 285 -4.45 -11.04 -6.31
CA THR A 285 -4.74 -11.14 -4.87
C THR A 285 -3.65 -11.92 -4.17
N HIS A 286 -3.00 -11.27 -3.21
CA HIS A 286 -1.92 -11.86 -2.42
C HIS A 286 -2.36 -12.04 -0.99
N ASN A 287 -2.19 -13.26 -0.45
CA ASN A 287 -2.52 -13.58 0.93
C ASN A 287 -1.28 -13.45 1.82
N PHE A 288 -1.47 -12.88 3.01
CA PHE A 288 -0.43 -12.62 3.98
C PHE A 288 -0.89 -12.94 5.39
N GLU A 289 0.08 -12.98 6.31
CA GLU A 289 -0.15 -13.12 7.74
C GLU A 289 0.47 -11.93 8.48
N THR A 290 -0.20 -11.48 9.55
CA THR A 290 0.39 -10.55 10.52
C THR A 290 1.51 -11.25 11.30
N PRO A 291 2.53 -10.51 11.80
CA PRO A 291 3.63 -11.09 12.55
C PRO A 291 3.21 -11.70 13.90
N GLY A 292 2.10 -11.23 14.49
CA GLY A 292 1.64 -11.64 15.82
C GLY A 292 2.57 -11.17 16.95
N SER A 293 2.46 -11.80 18.12
CA SER A 293 3.30 -11.56 19.31
C SER A 293 3.23 -10.12 19.84
N GLY A 294 2.06 -9.49 19.72
CA GLY A 294 1.84 -8.13 20.21
C GLY A 294 2.59 -7.07 19.40
N ARG A 295 2.90 -7.36 18.13
CA ARG A 295 3.51 -6.40 17.19
C ARG A 295 2.49 -5.89 16.19
N GLU A 296 2.58 -4.61 15.85
CA GLU A 296 1.80 -4.01 14.77
C GLU A 296 2.28 -4.52 13.41
N THR A 297 1.37 -4.53 12.44
CA THR A 297 1.69 -4.90 11.05
C THR A 297 1.72 -3.65 10.21
N ASN A 298 2.88 -3.32 9.65
CA ASN A 298 3.03 -2.20 8.73
C ASN A 298 3.01 -2.71 7.29
N ILE A 299 2.11 -2.18 6.47
CA ILE A 299 1.93 -2.54 5.07
C ILE A 299 2.21 -1.29 4.23
N HIS A 300 3.26 -1.31 3.44
CA HIS A 300 3.59 -0.24 2.51
C HIS A 300 3.16 -0.63 1.10
N LEU A 301 2.57 0.33 0.38
CA LEU A 301 2.05 0.15 -0.97
C LEU A 301 2.63 1.22 -1.90
N ASP A 302 3.32 0.80 -2.96
CA ASP A 302 3.78 1.68 -4.04
C ASP A 302 3.18 1.25 -5.37
N VAL A 303 2.47 2.17 -6.05
CA VAL A 303 1.74 1.90 -7.28
C VAL A 303 2.51 2.43 -8.48
N TRP A 304 2.65 1.60 -9.52
CA TRP A 304 3.22 1.98 -10.81
C TRP A 304 2.25 1.72 -11.97
N GLY A 305 2.40 2.48 -13.06
CA GLY A 305 1.44 2.45 -14.16
C GLY A 305 0.16 3.18 -13.78
N TYR A 306 -0.21 4.19 -14.56
CA TYR A 306 -1.36 5.02 -14.23
C TYR A 306 -2.06 5.55 -15.47
N ASN A 307 -3.37 5.71 -15.37
CA ASN A 307 -4.22 6.37 -16.33
C ASN A 307 -4.88 7.59 -15.68
N SER A 308 -4.55 8.78 -16.18
CA SER A 308 -5.01 10.05 -15.62
C SER A 308 -6.54 10.19 -15.50
N GLU A 309 -7.31 9.38 -16.22
CA GLU A 309 -8.79 9.41 -16.20
C GLU A 309 -9.41 8.44 -15.18
N LYS A 310 -8.63 7.50 -14.62
CA LYS A 310 -9.14 6.39 -13.81
C LYS A 310 -8.35 6.22 -12.53
N GLN A 311 -9.05 5.89 -11.45
CA GLN A 311 -8.41 5.63 -10.17
C GLN A 311 -8.04 4.15 -10.04
N THR A 312 -6.74 3.86 -10.05
CA THR A 312 -6.22 2.57 -9.56
C THR A 312 -6.85 2.25 -8.21
N THR A 313 -7.23 1.01 -7.97
CA THR A 313 -7.82 0.61 -6.69
C THR A 313 -7.03 -0.55 -6.10
N VAL A 314 -6.60 -0.40 -4.85
CA VAL A 314 -6.00 -1.47 -4.05
C VAL A 314 -6.94 -1.73 -2.88
N VAL A 315 -7.28 -2.99 -2.60
CA VAL A 315 -8.17 -3.36 -1.50
C VAL A 315 -7.43 -4.25 -0.54
N ILE A 316 -7.35 -3.83 0.72
CA ILE A 316 -6.89 -4.67 1.82
C ILE A 316 -8.12 -5.30 2.47
N ARG A 317 -8.08 -6.62 2.73
CA ARG A 317 -9.16 -7.34 3.41
C ARG A 317 -8.63 -8.13 4.61
N LYS A 318 -9.24 -7.92 5.78
CA LYS A 318 -8.91 -8.63 7.02
C LYS A 318 -10.20 -8.96 7.77
N ASN A 319 -10.41 -10.22 8.15
CA ASN A 319 -11.58 -10.66 8.94
C ASN A 319 -12.95 -10.20 8.39
N GLY A 320 -13.12 -10.11 7.07
CA GLY A 320 -14.36 -9.64 6.42
C GLY A 320 -14.54 -8.13 6.36
N ASN A 321 -13.59 -7.36 6.90
CA ASN A 321 -13.49 -5.92 6.77
C ASN A 321 -12.67 -5.54 5.54
N TYR A 322 -13.05 -4.45 4.88
CA TYR A 322 -12.42 -4.00 3.65
C TYR A 322 -11.94 -2.55 3.77
N TYR A 323 -10.73 -2.32 3.26
CA TYR A 323 -10.07 -1.02 3.22
C TYR A 323 -9.65 -0.74 1.78
N PRO A 324 -10.58 -0.25 0.94
CA PRO A 324 -10.24 0.17 -0.40
C PRO A 324 -9.43 1.46 -0.34
N LEU A 325 -8.35 1.51 -1.12
CA LEU A 325 -7.47 2.65 -1.30
C LEU A 325 -7.46 3.01 -2.78
N PHE A 326 -7.75 4.27 -3.07
CA PHE A 326 -7.92 4.81 -4.42
C PHE A 326 -6.71 5.66 -4.80
N GLY A 327 -6.14 5.37 -5.96
CA GLY A 327 -5.00 6.10 -6.51
C GLY A 327 -5.38 7.49 -6.99
N ALA A 328 -4.42 8.41 -6.92
CA ALA A 328 -4.53 9.74 -7.46
C ALA A 328 -3.96 9.88 -8.87
N SER A 329 -4.67 10.62 -9.73
CA SER A 329 -4.30 10.83 -11.14
C SER A 329 -2.98 11.54 -11.36
N ASN A 330 -2.52 12.31 -10.38
CA ASN A 330 -1.35 13.19 -10.48
C ASN A 330 -0.17 12.77 -9.58
N THR A 331 -0.41 12.25 -8.38
CA THR A 331 0.66 11.94 -7.41
C THR A 331 1.00 10.46 -7.30
N ARG A 332 0.18 9.57 -7.89
CA ARG A 332 0.28 8.10 -7.76
C ARG A 332 0.00 7.57 -6.34
N PHE A 333 -0.27 8.45 -5.38
CA PHE A 333 -0.56 8.08 -3.99
C PHE A 333 -1.95 7.46 -3.87
N LEU A 334 -2.07 6.47 -3.00
CA LEU A 334 -3.31 5.85 -2.59
C LEU A 334 -3.94 6.64 -1.44
N SER A 335 -5.27 6.67 -1.39
CA SER A 335 -6.07 7.26 -0.31
C SER A 335 -7.35 6.47 -0.05
N PRO A 336 -7.79 6.30 1.21
CA PRO A 336 -9.13 5.77 1.52
C PRO A 336 -10.26 6.65 0.98
N ASP A 337 -9.99 7.94 0.76
CA ASP A 337 -10.96 8.88 0.20
C ASP A 337 -11.01 8.79 -1.33
N SER A 338 -12.09 8.23 -1.85
CA SER A 338 -12.34 8.11 -3.30
C SER A 338 -12.41 9.47 -4.04
N SER A 339 -12.62 10.58 -3.34
CA SER A 339 -12.63 11.92 -3.94
C SER A 339 -11.22 12.48 -4.18
N PHE A 340 -10.20 11.93 -3.51
CA PHE A 340 -8.82 12.42 -3.52
C PHE A 340 -8.19 12.49 -4.92
N GLY A 341 -8.41 11.45 -5.74
CA GLY A 341 -7.67 11.26 -6.98
C GLY A 341 -8.21 11.92 -8.24
N GLY A 342 -9.48 12.35 -8.22
CA GLY A 342 -10.25 12.70 -9.44
C GLY A 342 -10.45 11.51 -10.39
N GLY A 343 -11.44 11.58 -11.29
CA GLY A 343 -11.66 10.54 -12.33
C GLY A 343 -12.63 9.41 -11.97
N VAL A 344 -12.67 8.38 -12.83
CA VAL A 344 -13.62 7.25 -12.73
C VAL A 344 -13.08 6.21 -11.75
N THR A 345 -13.85 5.91 -10.69
CA THR A 345 -13.50 4.88 -9.70
C THR A 345 -14.07 3.53 -10.07
N TYR A 346 -13.52 2.44 -9.52
CA TYR A 346 -14.10 1.10 -9.70
C TYR A 346 -15.56 1.03 -9.21
N TYR A 347 -15.90 1.74 -8.14
CA TYR A 347 -17.27 1.86 -7.64
C TYR A 347 -18.21 2.57 -8.62
N SER A 348 -17.73 3.60 -9.33
CA SER A 348 -18.53 4.26 -10.36
C SER A 348 -18.84 3.33 -11.55
N LEU A 349 -17.95 2.38 -11.86
CA LEU A 349 -18.23 1.34 -12.86
C LEU A 349 -19.29 0.35 -12.38
N ILE A 350 -19.25 -0.03 -11.10
CA ILE A 350 -20.30 -0.84 -10.47
C ILE A 350 -21.66 -0.14 -10.61
N ALA A 351 -21.72 1.16 -10.34
CA ALA A 351 -22.95 1.95 -10.47
C ALA A 351 -23.51 1.93 -11.91
N LYS A 352 -22.64 2.01 -12.93
CA LYS A 352 -23.05 1.89 -14.34
C LYS A 352 -23.61 0.50 -14.66
N VAL A 353 -22.96 -0.57 -14.22
CA VAL A 353 -23.49 -1.94 -14.40
C VAL A 353 -24.84 -2.12 -13.70
N LYS A 354 -25.04 -1.52 -12.51
CA LYS A 354 -26.36 -1.51 -11.84
C LYS A 354 -27.41 -0.81 -12.69
N GLN A 355 -27.06 0.33 -13.26
CA GLN A 355 -27.97 1.08 -14.11
C GLN A 355 -28.40 0.23 -15.32
N ASP A 356 -27.46 -0.43 -16.00
CA ASP A 356 -27.78 -1.32 -17.11
C ASP A 356 -28.71 -2.48 -16.69
N ILE A 357 -28.50 -3.05 -15.50
CA ILE A 357 -29.37 -4.10 -14.95
C ILE A 357 -30.78 -3.55 -14.71
N ASN A 358 -30.90 -2.35 -14.15
CA ASN A 358 -32.19 -1.70 -13.92
C ASN A 358 -32.91 -1.38 -15.24
N ASP A 359 -32.18 -0.91 -16.26
CA ASP A 359 -32.75 -0.63 -17.58
C ASP A 359 -33.28 -1.90 -18.27
N LEU A 360 -32.60 -3.05 -18.09
CA LEU A 360 -33.10 -4.34 -18.56
C LEU A 360 -34.31 -4.81 -17.77
N GLU A 361 -34.36 -4.54 -16.45
CA GLU A 361 -35.52 -4.87 -15.62
C GLU A 361 -36.74 -4.05 -16.02
N ASP A 362 -36.58 -2.75 -16.25
CA ASP A 362 -37.66 -1.88 -16.73
C ASP A 362 -38.20 -2.31 -18.10
N LYS A 363 -37.36 -2.86 -18.98
CA LYS A 363 -37.80 -3.47 -20.26
C LYS A 363 -38.67 -4.70 -20.05
N ILE A 364 -38.45 -5.48 -18.99
CA ILE A 364 -39.24 -6.66 -18.67
C ILE A 364 -40.52 -6.27 -17.92
N SER A 365 -40.38 -5.66 -16.75
CA SER A 365 -41.45 -5.45 -15.76
C SER A 365 -41.98 -4.02 -15.68
N GLY A 366 -41.43 -3.08 -16.46
CA GLY A 366 -41.89 -1.70 -16.46
C GLY A 366 -43.33 -1.53 -16.95
N LYS A 367 -43.91 -0.33 -16.76
CA LYS A 367 -45.32 -0.03 -17.11
C LYS A 367 -45.70 -0.30 -18.57
N ARG A 368 -44.72 -0.36 -19.48
CA ARG A 368 -44.88 -0.74 -20.90
C ARG A 368 -43.95 -1.90 -21.29
N GLY A 369 -43.40 -2.60 -20.30
CA GLY A 369 -42.45 -3.69 -20.48
C GLY A 369 -43.09 -4.93 -21.11
N ILE A 370 -42.25 -5.89 -21.44
CA ILE A 370 -42.65 -7.12 -22.13
C ILE A 370 -43.74 -7.87 -21.35
N ASP A 371 -43.66 -7.93 -20.01
CA ASP A 371 -44.65 -8.64 -19.19
C ASP A 371 -46.04 -8.00 -19.27
N TYR A 372 -46.10 -6.67 -19.28
CA TYR A 372 -47.34 -5.95 -19.48
C TYR A 372 -47.92 -6.20 -20.88
N GLN A 373 -47.07 -6.16 -21.91
CA GLN A 373 -47.49 -6.40 -23.30
C GLN A 373 -48.00 -7.83 -23.50
N ILE A 374 -47.29 -8.83 -22.96
CA ILE A 374 -47.72 -10.24 -23.00
C ILE A 374 -49.07 -10.37 -22.31
N LYS A 375 -49.23 -9.87 -21.07
CA LYS A 375 -50.48 -9.95 -20.33
C LYS A 375 -51.65 -9.29 -21.07
N PHE A 376 -51.41 -8.13 -21.67
CA PHE A 376 -52.42 -7.41 -22.47
C PHE A 376 -52.81 -8.18 -23.73
N LEU A 377 -51.84 -8.76 -24.45
CA LEU A 377 -52.09 -9.56 -25.64
C LEU A 377 -52.78 -10.89 -25.31
N GLU A 378 -52.43 -11.54 -24.19
CA GLU A 378 -53.09 -12.74 -23.69
C GLU A 378 -54.58 -12.46 -23.37
N SER A 379 -54.88 -11.34 -22.69
CA SER A 379 -56.27 -10.91 -22.49
C SER A 379 -57.02 -10.64 -23.81
N LYS A 380 -56.34 -10.09 -24.82
CA LYS A 380 -56.90 -9.92 -26.16
C LYS A 380 -57.17 -11.26 -26.85
N VAL A 381 -56.27 -12.24 -26.71
CA VAL A 381 -56.44 -13.60 -27.23
C VAL A 381 -57.72 -14.23 -26.66
N ASP A 382 -57.92 -14.13 -25.35
CA ASP A 382 -59.11 -14.69 -24.68
C ASP A 382 -60.40 -14.02 -25.18
N GLY A 383 -60.40 -12.69 -25.30
CA GLY A 383 -61.53 -11.95 -25.87
C GLY A 383 -61.81 -12.30 -27.34
N LEU A 384 -60.76 -12.55 -28.13
CA LEU A 384 -60.90 -12.94 -29.54
C LEU A 384 -61.45 -14.36 -29.69
N LYS A 385 -60.99 -15.31 -28.87
CA LYS A 385 -61.52 -16.68 -28.82
C LYS A 385 -63.02 -16.68 -28.53
N LEU A 386 -63.44 -15.93 -27.50
CA LEU A 386 -64.86 -15.79 -27.16
C LEU A 386 -65.67 -15.13 -28.29
N THR A 387 -65.07 -14.21 -29.05
CA THR A 387 -65.71 -13.61 -30.22
C THR A 387 -65.85 -14.62 -31.36
N ILE A 388 -64.80 -15.40 -31.64
CA ILE A 388 -64.80 -16.47 -32.63
C ILE A 388 -65.92 -17.45 -32.32
N ASP A 389 -65.98 -17.98 -31.09
CA ASP A 389 -67.00 -18.94 -30.65
C ASP A 389 -68.42 -18.41 -30.89
N LYS A 390 -68.68 -17.14 -30.56
CA LYS A 390 -69.97 -16.48 -30.82
C LYS A 390 -70.27 -16.38 -32.32
N THR A 391 -69.31 -15.92 -33.13
CA THR A 391 -69.51 -15.83 -34.59
C THR A 391 -69.63 -17.18 -35.29
N GLU A 392 -68.97 -18.22 -34.79
CA GLU A 392 -69.10 -19.58 -35.32
C GLU A 392 -70.47 -20.17 -34.97
N LYS A 393 -70.96 -19.93 -33.76
CA LYS A 393 -72.34 -20.26 -33.38
C LYS A 393 -73.35 -19.57 -34.30
N GLU A 394 -73.23 -18.25 -34.48
CA GLU A 394 -74.08 -17.49 -35.42
C GLU A 394 -73.98 -18.02 -36.86
N LEU A 395 -72.79 -18.40 -37.31
CA LEU A 395 -72.57 -18.96 -38.64
C LEU A 395 -73.25 -20.33 -38.79
N ASN A 396 -73.18 -21.18 -37.77
CA ASN A 396 -73.87 -22.47 -37.74
C ASN A 396 -75.39 -22.30 -37.72
N ASP A 397 -75.92 -21.38 -36.90
CA ASP A 397 -77.35 -21.06 -36.88
C ASP A 397 -77.85 -20.62 -38.27
N ILE A 398 -77.06 -19.84 -39.00
CA ILE A 398 -77.37 -19.45 -40.40
C ILE A 398 -77.29 -20.65 -41.34
N ARG A 399 -76.33 -21.57 -41.17
CA ARG A 399 -76.17 -22.77 -42.01
C ARG A 399 -77.34 -23.74 -41.89
N TYR A 400 -77.90 -23.89 -40.69
CA TYR A 400 -79.01 -24.81 -40.41
C TYR A 400 -80.39 -24.16 -40.49
N SER A 401 -80.48 -22.85 -40.74
CA SER A 401 -81.77 -22.17 -40.84
C SER A 401 -82.52 -22.51 -42.13
N THR A 402 -83.84 -22.61 -42.03
CA THR A 402 -84.75 -22.91 -43.14
C THR A 402 -84.70 -21.82 -44.20
N ILE A 403 -84.65 -22.22 -45.48
CA ILE A 403 -84.72 -21.31 -46.62
C ILE A 403 -86.18 -20.86 -46.74
N ILE A 404 -86.39 -19.54 -46.81
CA ILE A 404 -87.74 -18.95 -46.94
C ILE A 404 -87.91 -18.46 -48.37
N THR A 405 -88.94 -18.96 -49.05
CA THR A 405 -89.31 -18.56 -50.41
C THR A 405 -90.60 -17.74 -50.33
N ASN A 406 -90.56 -16.48 -50.77
CA ASN A 406 -91.76 -15.68 -50.93
C ASN A 406 -92.36 -15.97 -52.32
N HIS A 407 -93.46 -16.73 -52.34
CA HIS A 407 -94.11 -17.20 -53.57
C HIS A 407 -94.83 -16.09 -54.35
N GLU A 408 -95.19 -14.96 -53.73
CA GLU A 408 -95.84 -13.83 -54.41
C GLU A 408 -94.86 -12.93 -55.17
N LYS A 409 -93.59 -12.88 -54.71
CA LYS A 409 -92.54 -12.02 -55.30
C LYS A 409 -91.42 -12.82 -55.98
N TYR A 410 -91.56 -14.14 -56.11
CA TYR A 410 -90.54 -15.08 -56.63
C TYR A 410 -89.13 -14.83 -56.06
N LYS A 411 -89.02 -14.52 -54.76
CA LYS A 411 -87.77 -14.13 -54.12
C LYS A 411 -87.41 -15.09 -52.99
N THR A 412 -86.31 -15.83 -53.17
CA THR A 412 -85.80 -16.81 -52.21
C THR A 412 -84.67 -16.20 -51.39
N ASP A 413 -84.83 -16.08 -50.06
CA ASP A 413 -83.75 -15.67 -49.16
C ASP A 413 -83.00 -16.90 -48.62
N SER A 414 -81.95 -17.29 -49.34
CA SER A 414 -81.03 -18.36 -48.92
C SER A 414 -80.03 -17.92 -47.84
N LYS A 415 -80.09 -16.67 -47.37
CA LYS A 415 -79.14 -16.05 -46.44
C LYS A 415 -77.66 -16.13 -46.87
N ARG A 416 -77.38 -16.48 -48.14
CA ARG A 416 -76.03 -16.73 -48.69
C ARG A 416 -75.08 -15.56 -48.50
N LYS A 417 -75.55 -14.32 -48.68
CA LYS A 417 -74.76 -13.09 -48.48
C LYS A 417 -74.38 -12.89 -47.00
N LYS A 418 -75.31 -13.15 -46.07
CA LYS A 418 -75.06 -13.11 -44.62
C LYS A 418 -74.07 -14.20 -44.20
N ARG A 419 -74.22 -15.42 -44.74
CA ARG A 419 -73.28 -16.54 -44.52
C ARG A 419 -71.87 -16.20 -44.98
N LYS A 420 -71.69 -15.69 -46.21
CA LYS A 420 -70.38 -15.28 -46.74
C LYS A 420 -69.71 -14.23 -45.85
N LYS A 421 -70.46 -13.19 -45.45
CA LYS A 421 -69.96 -12.13 -44.56
C LYS A 421 -69.51 -12.65 -43.20
N ARG A 422 -70.26 -13.58 -42.60
CA ARG A 422 -69.88 -14.20 -41.31
C ARG A 422 -68.69 -15.14 -41.45
N GLN A 423 -68.62 -15.90 -42.53
CA GLN A 423 -67.48 -16.77 -42.82
C GLN A 423 -66.19 -15.98 -43.04
N GLU A 424 -66.24 -14.87 -43.78
CA GLU A 424 -65.12 -13.94 -43.93
C GLU A 424 -64.68 -13.36 -42.57
N LYS A 425 -65.64 -12.99 -41.70
CA LYS A 425 -65.35 -12.48 -40.35
C LYS A 425 -64.63 -13.52 -39.48
N VAL A 426 -65.06 -14.79 -39.51
CA VAL A 426 -64.39 -15.88 -38.78
C VAL A 426 -62.96 -16.07 -39.27
N VAL A 427 -62.73 -16.12 -40.59
CA VAL A 427 -61.38 -16.22 -41.17
C VAL A 427 -60.50 -15.04 -40.76
N GLN A 428 -61.02 -13.82 -40.79
CA GLN A 428 -60.31 -12.63 -40.32
C GLN A 428 -59.94 -12.72 -38.83
N SER A 429 -60.87 -13.16 -37.98
CA SER A 429 -60.61 -13.34 -36.55
C SER A 429 -59.55 -14.41 -36.28
N TYR A 430 -59.55 -15.53 -36.98
CA TYR A 430 -58.48 -16.54 -36.87
C TYR A 430 -57.12 -16.01 -37.35
N ASN A 431 -57.09 -15.24 -38.44
CA ASN A 431 -55.85 -14.60 -38.91
C ASN A 431 -55.31 -13.61 -37.86
N GLN A 432 -56.19 -12.82 -37.25
CA GLN A 432 -55.82 -11.89 -36.18
C GLN A 432 -55.32 -12.63 -34.93
N LEU A 433 -55.98 -13.72 -34.54
CA LEU A 433 -55.56 -14.59 -33.42
C LEU A 433 -54.13 -15.11 -33.66
N LYS A 434 -53.89 -15.71 -34.83
CA LYS A 434 -52.57 -16.23 -35.22
C LYS A 434 -51.49 -15.14 -35.24
N SER A 435 -51.83 -13.93 -35.66
CA SER A 435 -50.92 -12.79 -35.63
C SER A 435 -50.54 -12.40 -34.20
N ILE A 436 -51.51 -12.32 -33.28
CA ILE A 436 -51.27 -11.99 -31.87
C ILE A 436 -50.43 -13.09 -31.19
N GLU A 437 -50.75 -14.37 -31.41
CA GLU A 437 -49.99 -15.49 -30.85
C GLU A 437 -48.52 -15.49 -31.31
N ASN A 438 -48.27 -15.19 -32.59
CA ASN A 438 -46.92 -15.04 -33.11
C ASN A 438 -46.17 -13.86 -32.45
N THR A 439 -46.85 -12.74 -32.19
CA THR A 439 -46.27 -11.60 -31.46
C THR A 439 -45.92 -11.98 -30.03
N ILE A 440 -46.80 -12.69 -29.31
CA ILE A 440 -46.52 -13.21 -27.97
C ILE A 440 -45.29 -14.12 -28.00
N LYS A 441 -45.18 -15.02 -28.98
CA LYS A 441 -44.02 -15.91 -29.13
C LYS A 441 -42.71 -15.12 -29.34
N LYS A 442 -42.74 -14.06 -30.15
CA LYS A 442 -41.58 -13.17 -30.34
C LYS A 442 -41.20 -12.45 -29.05
N LEU A 443 -42.18 -11.88 -28.34
CA LEU A 443 -41.97 -11.20 -27.06
C LEU A 443 -41.42 -12.14 -25.98
N LYS A 444 -41.88 -13.40 -25.92
CA LYS A 444 -41.34 -14.42 -25.00
C LYS A 444 -39.87 -14.72 -25.30
N LYS A 445 -39.50 -14.85 -26.58
CA LYS A 445 -38.09 -15.04 -26.98
C LYS A 445 -37.23 -13.82 -26.63
N GLU A 446 -37.72 -12.61 -26.91
CA GLU A 446 -37.02 -11.37 -26.55
C GLU A 446 -36.82 -11.26 -25.03
N LYS A 447 -37.82 -11.65 -24.23
CA LYS A 447 -37.70 -11.73 -22.77
C LYS A 447 -36.59 -12.69 -22.34
N GLU A 448 -36.50 -13.88 -22.95
CA GLU A 448 -35.43 -14.85 -22.65
C GLU A 448 -34.04 -14.27 -22.95
N ASP A 449 -33.87 -13.61 -24.09
CA ASP A 449 -32.60 -12.97 -24.49
C ASP A 449 -32.19 -11.84 -23.52
N ILE A 450 -33.16 -11.04 -23.05
CA ILE A 450 -32.94 -9.99 -22.05
C ILE A 450 -32.59 -10.60 -20.68
N LEU A 451 -33.30 -11.65 -20.24
CA LEU A 451 -33.00 -12.34 -18.98
C LEU A 451 -31.60 -12.96 -18.98
N TRP A 452 -31.18 -13.54 -20.11
CA TRP A 452 -29.83 -14.04 -20.29
C TRP A 452 -28.79 -12.92 -20.15
N SER A 453 -29.02 -11.78 -20.81
CA SER A 453 -28.15 -10.60 -20.71
C SER A 453 -28.08 -10.05 -19.28
N LYS A 454 -29.22 -9.97 -18.58
CA LYS A 454 -29.32 -9.56 -17.17
C LYS A 454 -28.53 -10.52 -16.26
N SER A 455 -28.59 -11.83 -16.53
CA SER A 455 -27.82 -12.85 -15.77
C SER A 455 -26.31 -12.64 -15.94
N ILE A 456 -25.83 -12.33 -17.14
CA ILE A 456 -24.42 -12.02 -17.40
C ILE A 456 -23.98 -10.78 -16.61
N LEU A 457 -24.75 -9.69 -16.67
CA LEU A 457 -24.44 -8.47 -15.93
C LEU A 457 -24.50 -8.68 -14.41
N SER A 458 -25.46 -9.48 -13.93
CA SER A 458 -25.61 -9.82 -12.50
C SER A 458 -24.40 -10.62 -11.98
N LYS A 459 -23.87 -11.56 -12.77
CA LYS A 459 -22.61 -12.26 -12.44
C LYS A 459 -21.42 -11.31 -12.44
N LYS A 460 -21.36 -10.39 -13.40
CA LYS A 460 -20.29 -9.39 -13.49
C LYS A 460 -20.27 -8.48 -12.27
N ILE A 461 -21.41 -7.92 -11.88
CA ILE A 461 -21.49 -7.02 -10.72
C ILE A 461 -21.20 -7.75 -9.40
N GLN A 462 -21.64 -9.00 -9.26
CA GLN A 462 -21.30 -9.83 -8.10
C GLN A 462 -19.78 -9.97 -7.97
N LYS A 463 -19.10 -10.34 -9.07
CA LYS A 463 -17.63 -10.42 -9.10
C LYS A 463 -16.96 -9.09 -8.73
N MET A 464 -17.47 -7.97 -9.23
CA MET A 464 -16.94 -6.65 -8.89
C MET A 464 -17.08 -6.34 -7.40
N TYR A 465 -18.19 -6.72 -6.77
CA TYR A 465 -18.39 -6.58 -5.33
C TYR A 465 -17.50 -7.51 -4.50
N ASP A 466 -17.26 -8.72 -4.98
CA ASP A 466 -16.37 -9.66 -4.30
C ASP A 466 -14.92 -9.15 -4.28
N LEU A 467 -14.53 -8.39 -5.31
CA LEU A 467 -13.21 -7.77 -5.44
C LEU A 467 -13.04 -6.50 -4.61
N ILE A 468 -13.98 -5.55 -4.66
CA ILE A 468 -13.84 -4.28 -3.93
C ILE A 468 -14.35 -4.35 -2.48
N GLY A 469 -15.11 -5.39 -2.14
CA GLY A 469 -15.74 -5.54 -0.84
C GLY A 469 -17.06 -4.80 -0.68
N ARG A 470 -17.82 -5.20 0.35
CA ARG A 470 -19.13 -4.63 0.68
C ARG A 470 -19.15 -3.87 2.01
N ASN A 471 -18.31 -4.30 2.95
CA ASN A 471 -18.27 -3.75 4.31
C ASN A 471 -17.01 -2.92 4.47
N TRP A 472 -17.06 -1.67 4.00
CA TRP A 472 -15.95 -0.74 4.13
C TRP A 472 -15.95 -0.16 5.54
N ILE A 473 -14.79 -0.17 6.19
CA ILE A 473 -14.67 0.40 7.54
C ILE A 473 -14.66 1.93 7.45
N PRO A 474 -15.52 2.63 8.21
CA PRO A 474 -15.48 4.08 8.27
C PRO A 474 -14.15 4.58 8.84
N PHE A 475 -13.75 5.78 8.43
CA PHE A 475 -12.53 6.42 8.91
C PHE A 475 -12.79 7.87 9.30
N LYS A 476 -11.89 8.40 10.12
CA LYS A 476 -11.74 9.83 10.38
C LYS A 476 -10.42 10.30 9.79
N GLU A 477 -10.49 11.35 8.99
CA GLU A 477 -9.32 12.00 8.41
C GLU A 477 -8.96 13.23 9.22
N VAL A 478 -7.66 13.39 9.46
CA VAL A 478 -7.04 14.63 9.90
C VAL A 478 -5.80 14.77 9.04
N ASP A 479 -5.56 15.87 8.35
CA ASP A 479 -4.29 16.25 7.69
C ASP A 479 -3.56 15.16 6.87
N GLY A 480 -4.27 14.23 6.22
CA GLY A 480 -3.70 13.10 5.46
C GLY A 480 -3.47 11.80 6.24
N TYR A 481 -4.04 11.64 7.43
CA TYR A 481 -3.95 10.42 8.26
C TYR A 481 -5.36 10.01 8.55
N TYR A 482 -5.61 8.74 8.25
CA TYR A 482 -6.90 8.14 8.27
C TYR A 482 -6.88 7.12 9.40
N LEU A 483 -7.70 7.37 10.43
CA LEU A 483 -7.91 6.43 11.53
C LEU A 483 -9.25 5.74 11.32
N PHE A 484 -9.20 4.43 11.09
CA PHE A 484 -10.38 3.58 10.94
C PHE A 484 -10.98 3.23 12.30
N GLU A 485 -12.27 2.88 12.33
CA GLU A 485 -13.00 2.57 13.58
C GLU A 485 -12.41 1.42 14.38
N ASP A 486 -11.71 0.49 13.73
CA ASP A 486 -11.05 -0.67 14.34
C ASP A 486 -9.61 -0.38 14.80
N SER A 487 -9.23 0.91 14.88
CA SER A 487 -7.87 1.38 15.20
C SER A 487 -6.80 1.04 14.17
N THR A 488 -7.17 0.54 13.00
CA THR A 488 -6.29 0.50 11.84
C THR A 488 -6.02 1.93 11.37
N SER A 489 -4.84 2.19 10.81
CA SER A 489 -4.52 3.53 10.31
C SER A 489 -3.86 3.51 8.95
N PHE A 490 -3.98 4.63 8.22
CA PHE A 490 -3.29 4.86 6.96
C PHE A 490 -2.72 6.27 6.91
N ASN A 491 -1.46 6.40 6.51
CA ASN A 491 -0.78 7.68 6.35
C ASN A 491 -0.54 7.98 4.86
N LEU A 492 -1.16 9.03 4.35
CA LEU A 492 -1.04 9.45 2.96
C LEU A 492 0.39 9.84 2.56
N PHE A 493 1.16 10.42 3.47
CA PHE A 493 2.50 10.94 3.15
C PHE A 493 3.60 9.88 3.20
N THR A 494 3.33 8.75 3.85
CA THR A 494 4.26 7.61 3.89
C THR A 494 3.74 6.38 3.16
N GLN A 495 2.45 6.38 2.75
CA GLN A 495 1.76 5.26 2.11
C GLN A 495 1.75 3.98 2.98
N GLU A 496 1.88 4.15 4.30
CA GLU A 496 1.88 3.08 5.27
C GLU A 496 0.48 2.85 5.84
N PHE A 497 0.01 1.62 5.69
CA PHE A 497 -1.21 1.10 6.27
C PHE A 497 -0.85 0.19 7.45
N VAL A 498 -1.34 0.50 8.65
CA VAL A 498 -0.93 -0.16 9.89
C VAL A 498 -2.11 -0.84 10.56
N PHE A 499 -2.04 -2.17 10.70
CA PHE A 499 -2.92 -2.90 11.61
C PHE A 499 -2.42 -2.80 13.05
N PRO A 500 -3.31 -2.65 14.04
CA PRO A 500 -2.93 -2.66 15.44
C PRO A 500 -2.29 -3.99 15.85
N ALA A 501 -1.50 -3.95 16.91
CA ALA A 501 -0.82 -5.11 17.45
C ALA A 501 -1.78 -6.20 17.92
N THR A 502 -1.54 -7.44 17.50
CA THR A 502 -2.30 -8.61 17.94
C THR A 502 -1.37 -9.72 18.41
N GLU A 503 -1.81 -10.49 19.42
CA GLU A 503 -1.03 -11.62 19.96
C GLU A 503 -0.96 -12.78 18.97
N LYS A 504 -2.09 -13.10 18.35
CA LYS A 504 -2.20 -14.16 17.35
C LYS A 504 -1.92 -13.61 15.96
N LYS A 505 -1.31 -14.44 15.11
CA LYS A 505 -1.24 -14.18 13.68
C LYS A 505 -2.65 -14.21 13.10
N GLU A 506 -2.93 -13.28 12.21
CA GLU A 506 -4.18 -13.16 11.48
C GLU A 506 -3.89 -13.11 9.99
N THR A 507 -4.75 -13.73 9.19
CA THR A 507 -4.63 -13.68 7.74
C THR A 507 -5.30 -12.42 7.19
N PHE A 508 -4.71 -11.88 6.15
CA PHE A 508 -5.29 -10.78 5.37
C PHE A 508 -4.85 -10.91 3.92
N ASP A 509 -5.55 -10.25 3.02
CA ASP A 509 -5.17 -10.20 1.62
C ASP A 509 -5.10 -8.77 1.09
N VAL A 510 -4.26 -8.59 0.09
CA VAL A 510 -4.11 -7.35 -0.66
C VAL A 510 -4.45 -7.65 -2.12
N THR A 511 -5.46 -6.96 -2.63
CA THR A 511 -5.97 -7.13 -3.98
C THR A 511 -5.70 -5.87 -4.81
N LEU A 512 -4.98 -6.01 -5.93
CA LEU A 512 -4.79 -4.94 -6.92
C LEU A 512 -5.85 -5.07 -8.01
N LEU A 513 -6.55 -3.98 -8.32
CA LEU A 513 -7.58 -3.94 -9.35
C LEU A 513 -7.14 -3.06 -10.52
N ALA A 514 -6.98 -3.67 -11.70
CA ALA A 514 -6.84 -2.92 -12.93
C ALA A 514 -8.19 -2.40 -13.40
N MET A 515 -8.21 -1.16 -13.88
CA MET A 515 -9.43 -0.49 -14.30
C MET A 515 -9.79 -0.90 -15.73
N PRO A 516 -10.99 -1.46 -16.00
CA PRO A 516 -11.38 -1.79 -17.36
C PRO A 516 -11.57 -0.52 -18.21
N LEU A 517 -11.41 -0.63 -19.53
CA LEU A 517 -11.58 0.52 -20.44
C LEU A 517 -12.96 1.19 -20.30
N SER A 518 -13.99 0.37 -20.06
CA SER A 518 -15.35 0.79 -19.71
C SER A 518 -16.01 -0.29 -18.84
N HIS A 519 -17.18 -0.01 -18.28
CA HIS A 519 -17.96 -0.99 -17.51
C HIS A 519 -18.36 -2.23 -18.33
N MET A 520 -18.27 -2.19 -19.67
CA MET A 520 -18.53 -3.33 -20.57
C MET A 520 -17.27 -3.91 -21.21
N SER A 521 -16.15 -3.18 -21.19
CA SER A 521 -14.88 -3.64 -21.73
C SER A 521 -14.40 -4.91 -21.03
N LYS A 522 -13.68 -5.73 -21.80
CA LYS A 522 -12.89 -6.87 -21.32
C LYS A 522 -11.37 -6.60 -21.36
N ASN A 523 -11.00 -5.46 -21.93
CA ASN A 523 -9.65 -4.91 -21.90
C ASN A 523 -9.51 -4.02 -20.67
N TYR A 524 -8.37 -4.16 -20.01
CA TYR A 524 -7.97 -3.44 -18.82
C TYR A 524 -6.82 -2.50 -19.12
N ASP A 525 -6.79 -1.43 -18.35
CA ASP A 525 -5.57 -0.66 -18.17
C ASP A 525 -4.50 -1.49 -17.46
N GLU A 526 -3.27 -1.00 -17.41
CA GLU A 526 -2.18 -1.70 -16.77
C GLU A 526 -1.73 -1.00 -15.50
N VAL A 527 -1.65 -1.77 -14.43
CA VAL A 527 -1.19 -1.27 -13.15
C VAL A 527 -0.34 -2.30 -12.44
N MET A 528 0.64 -1.81 -11.70
CA MET A 528 1.65 -2.56 -10.99
C MET A 528 1.64 -2.09 -9.54
N LEU A 529 1.98 -3.00 -8.63
CA LEU A 529 1.97 -2.74 -7.20
C LEU A 529 3.17 -3.42 -6.56
N HIS A 530 3.77 -2.71 -5.63
CA HIS A 530 4.68 -3.25 -4.64
C HIS A 530 3.99 -3.25 -3.31
N ILE A 531 4.12 -4.38 -2.66
CA ILE A 531 3.58 -4.63 -1.34
C ILE A 531 4.78 -5.00 -0.48
N ASN A 532 5.06 -4.17 0.53
CA ASN A 532 5.97 -4.53 1.58
C ASN A 532 5.20 -4.70 2.89
N ILE A 533 5.50 -5.77 3.63
CA ILE A 533 4.93 -6.02 4.94
C ILE A 533 6.07 -6.19 5.91
N THR A 534 6.05 -5.37 6.95
CA THR A 534 7.01 -5.41 8.04
C THR A 534 6.31 -5.43 9.38
N ASP A 535 6.98 -5.99 10.39
CA ASP A 535 6.58 -5.72 11.76
C ASP A 535 6.94 -4.28 12.13
N ALA A 536 6.11 -3.63 12.96
CA ALA A 536 6.51 -2.37 13.57
C ALA A 536 7.30 -2.67 14.85
N ILE A 537 8.59 -2.34 14.84
CA ILE A 537 9.38 -2.31 16.07
C ILE A 537 8.98 -1.02 16.78
N PRO A 538 8.56 -1.05 18.05
CA PRO A 538 8.10 0.14 18.74
C PRO A 538 9.15 1.28 18.66
N LEU A 539 8.70 2.54 18.51
CA LEU A 539 9.54 3.75 18.46
C LEU A 539 10.63 3.79 17.36
N TYR A 540 10.55 2.92 16.35
CA TYR A 540 11.50 2.92 15.22
C TYR A 540 11.60 4.27 14.48
N ARG A 541 10.49 5.03 14.43
CA ARG A 541 10.39 6.34 13.75
C ARG A 541 10.82 7.53 14.62
N SER A 542 11.36 7.30 15.81
CA SER A 542 11.78 8.40 16.68
C SER A 542 12.96 9.12 16.04
N GLN A 543 12.87 10.43 15.88
CA GLN A 543 13.98 11.25 15.38
C GLN A 543 15.13 11.23 16.38
N VAL A 544 14.84 11.27 17.69
CA VAL A 544 15.84 11.04 18.74
C VAL A 544 15.45 9.81 19.53
N GLN A 545 16.38 8.87 19.67
CA GLN A 545 16.25 7.72 20.57
C GLN A 545 17.57 7.51 21.31
N LEU A 546 17.66 8.04 22.52
CA LEU A 546 18.74 7.76 23.45
C LEU A 546 18.28 6.67 24.40
N ARG A 547 19.00 5.55 24.44
CA ARG A 547 18.82 4.52 25.44
C ARG A 547 20.16 4.32 26.13
N ILE A 548 20.23 4.73 27.39
CA ILE A 548 21.48 4.70 28.14
C ILE A 548 21.29 3.78 29.33
N ASN A 549 22.08 2.72 29.37
CA ASN A 549 22.14 1.79 30.49
C ASN A 549 23.14 2.32 31.52
N ASP A 550 22.82 2.20 32.81
CA ASP A 550 23.68 2.64 33.91
C ASP A 550 24.12 4.12 33.82
N LEU A 551 23.20 4.98 33.39
CA LEU A 551 23.42 6.43 33.34
C LEU A 551 23.71 7.05 34.73
N PHE A 552 23.29 6.37 35.79
CA PHE A 552 23.30 6.86 37.16
C PHE A 552 23.90 5.82 38.10
N ASP A 553 24.69 6.30 39.07
CA ASP A 553 25.21 5.46 40.15
C ASP A 553 24.12 4.99 41.12
N VAL A 554 24.48 4.01 41.97
CA VAL A 554 23.55 3.38 42.93
C VAL A 554 23.00 4.42 43.90
N ASP A 555 21.68 4.49 44.03
CA ASP A 555 20.96 5.47 44.85
C ASP A 555 21.31 6.94 44.54
N GLN A 556 21.93 7.20 43.38
CA GLN A 556 22.24 8.54 42.88
C GLN A 556 21.38 8.90 41.67
N TYR A 557 21.29 10.21 41.43
CA TYR A 557 20.52 10.80 40.33
C TYR A 557 21.30 11.89 39.58
N GLU A 558 22.58 12.10 39.87
CA GLU A 558 23.51 12.83 39.02
C GLU A 558 23.92 11.98 37.80
N LEU A 559 23.97 12.59 36.61
CA LEU A 559 24.36 11.86 35.40
C LEU A 559 25.87 11.56 35.43
N ASN A 560 26.24 10.33 35.11
CA ASN A 560 27.63 9.88 35.02
C ASN A 560 28.36 10.36 33.74
N GLN A 561 27.68 11.08 32.85
CA GLN A 561 28.24 11.58 31.58
C GLN A 561 27.92 13.06 31.37
N ALA A 562 28.82 13.77 30.68
CA ALA A 562 28.76 15.22 30.51
C ALA A 562 27.74 15.69 29.44
N SER A 563 27.44 14.86 28.44
CA SER A 563 26.48 15.17 27.37
C SER A 563 25.56 13.98 27.09
N LEU A 564 24.32 14.24 26.70
CA LEU A 564 23.36 13.23 26.26
C LEU A 564 23.39 13.04 24.74
N PHE A 565 23.72 14.08 23.97
CA PHE A 565 23.83 14.00 22.52
C PHE A 565 25.28 13.82 22.08
N GLU A 566 25.45 13.06 21.01
CA GLU A 566 26.72 12.92 20.30
C GLU A 566 26.69 13.68 18.98
N LYS A 567 27.85 13.86 18.34
CA LYS A 567 27.95 14.57 17.04
C LYS A 567 27.04 13.96 15.97
N GLN A 568 26.83 12.65 16.00
CA GLN A 568 25.94 11.94 15.06
C GLN A 568 24.46 12.32 15.20
N ASP A 569 24.03 12.85 16.35
CA ASP A 569 22.64 13.26 16.57
C ASP A 569 22.33 14.68 16.06
N SER A 570 23.31 15.37 15.48
CA SER A 570 23.18 16.77 15.05
C SER A 570 21.98 17.00 14.12
N ILE A 571 21.74 16.11 13.14
CA ILE A 571 20.64 16.27 12.18
C ILE A 571 19.30 16.08 12.88
N ALA A 572 19.14 15.02 13.67
CA ALA A 572 17.94 14.79 14.47
C ALA A 572 17.61 15.96 15.41
N VAL A 573 18.61 16.58 16.02
CA VAL A 573 18.46 17.77 16.87
C VAL A 573 18.01 18.99 16.06
N VAL A 574 18.58 19.20 14.87
CA VAL A 574 18.13 20.26 13.95
C VAL A 574 16.67 20.07 13.54
N GLU A 575 16.27 18.84 13.18
CA GLU A 575 14.87 18.55 12.84
C GLU A 575 13.91 18.80 14.00
N PHE A 576 14.31 18.45 15.22
CA PHE A 576 13.55 18.78 16.42
C PHE A 576 13.38 20.29 16.58
N PHE A 577 14.42 21.08 16.31
CA PHE A 577 14.33 22.54 16.36
C PHE A 577 13.45 23.12 15.25
N GLU A 578 13.55 22.59 14.02
CA GLU A 578 12.67 22.97 12.91
C GLU A 578 11.20 22.69 13.23
N ALA A 579 10.92 21.52 13.81
CA ALA A 579 9.58 21.18 14.26
C ALA A 579 9.09 22.13 15.36
N LEU A 580 9.94 22.50 16.32
CA LEU A 580 9.60 23.48 17.36
C LEU A 580 9.37 24.89 16.80
N LEU A 581 9.94 25.25 15.66
CA LEU A 581 9.64 26.51 14.97
C LEU A 581 8.25 26.50 14.30
N ASP A 582 7.74 25.32 13.94
CA ASP A 582 6.38 25.18 13.41
C ASP A 582 5.33 25.34 14.50
N LYS A 583 4.66 26.49 14.50
CA LYS A 583 3.61 26.82 15.47
C LYS A 583 2.36 25.94 15.36
N LYS A 584 2.16 25.24 14.24
CA LYS A 584 0.99 24.38 14.04
C LYS A 584 1.14 23.03 14.74
N LYS A 585 2.36 22.50 14.84
CA LYS A 585 2.62 21.26 15.56
C LYS A 585 2.48 21.52 17.05
N THR A 586 1.75 20.69 17.79
CA THR A 586 1.72 20.79 19.26
C THR A 586 2.99 20.16 19.85
N PHE A 587 3.46 20.63 21.00
CA PHE A 587 4.62 20.03 21.69
C PHE A 587 4.19 19.52 23.06
N LYS A 588 4.34 18.21 23.28
CA LYS A 588 4.00 17.50 24.51
C LYS A 588 5.23 16.80 25.06
N ILE A 589 5.32 16.80 26.40
CA ILE A 589 6.38 16.11 27.13
C ILE A 589 5.72 15.10 28.06
N ILE A 590 6.18 13.86 28.02
CA ILE A 590 5.80 12.83 28.97
C ILE A 590 7.05 12.37 29.71
N SER A 591 7.10 12.61 31.01
CA SER A 591 8.22 12.18 31.85
C SER A 591 7.74 11.17 32.89
N ARG A 592 8.48 10.07 33.05
CA ARG A 592 8.09 8.95 33.93
C ARG A 592 9.28 8.47 34.76
N GLY A 593 9.10 8.46 36.07
CA GLY A 593 9.84 7.59 36.98
C GLY A 593 9.16 6.22 37.02
N GLY A 594 9.69 5.29 36.24
CA GLY A 594 9.09 3.98 36.02
C GLY A 594 9.20 3.01 37.21
N GLY A 595 10.00 3.35 38.23
CA GLY A 595 10.35 2.44 39.32
C GLY A 595 11.08 1.22 38.79
N VAL A 596 10.74 0.05 39.33
CA VAL A 596 11.30 -1.23 38.88
C VAL A 596 10.82 -1.55 37.47
N GLY A 597 11.77 -1.72 36.55
CA GLY A 597 11.49 -2.10 35.17
C GLY A 597 11.27 -3.61 35.00
N MET A 598 10.60 -3.99 33.91
CA MET A 598 10.59 -5.37 33.40
C MET A 598 10.90 -5.40 31.91
N MET A 599 11.56 -6.46 31.44
CA MET A 599 11.83 -6.64 30.01
C MET A 599 10.58 -7.14 29.27
N LYS A 600 10.19 -6.44 28.21
CA LYS A 600 9.16 -6.85 27.25
C LYS A 600 9.55 -6.40 25.84
N ASN A 601 9.64 -7.34 24.89
CA ASN A 601 10.02 -7.07 23.49
C ASN A 601 11.31 -6.22 23.36
N ASP A 602 12.40 -6.65 24.02
CA ASP A 602 13.71 -5.96 24.06
C ASP A 602 13.68 -4.51 24.58
N ARG A 603 12.70 -4.19 25.41
CA ARG A 603 12.63 -2.91 26.13
C ARG A 603 12.26 -3.07 27.58
N VAL A 604 12.70 -2.11 28.38
CA VAL A 604 12.26 -1.96 29.75
C VAL A 604 10.92 -1.22 29.74
N VAL A 605 9.89 -1.84 30.32
CA VAL A 605 8.58 -1.24 30.54
C VAL A 605 8.29 -1.18 32.04
N ILE A 606 7.34 -0.32 32.43
CA ILE A 606 6.92 -0.19 33.84
C ILE A 606 6.35 -1.52 34.33
N ASN A 607 6.89 -2.04 35.43
CA ASN A 607 6.28 -3.14 36.16
C ASN A 607 5.30 -2.57 37.20
N TYR A 608 4.00 -2.71 36.97
CA TYR A 608 2.97 -2.19 37.88
C TYR A 608 2.82 -3.02 39.17
N SER A 609 3.42 -4.22 39.24
CA SER A 609 3.40 -5.07 40.43
C SER A 609 4.78 -5.71 40.63
N PRO A 610 5.80 -4.92 40.98
CA PRO A 610 7.16 -5.41 41.07
C PRO A 610 7.42 -6.18 42.36
N GLU A 611 8.17 -7.27 42.25
CA GLU A 611 8.78 -7.95 43.40
C GLU A 611 10.17 -7.34 43.66
N GLU A 612 10.31 -6.62 44.76
CA GLU A 612 11.58 -6.00 45.13
C GLU A 612 12.47 -6.93 45.97
N LEU A 613 13.72 -7.08 45.56
CA LEU A 613 14.75 -7.84 46.26
C LEU A 613 15.41 -6.98 47.34
N SER A 614 15.70 -7.58 48.50
CA SER A 614 16.42 -6.88 49.57
C SER A 614 17.88 -6.59 49.24
N ASN A 615 18.53 -7.45 48.46
CA ASN A 615 19.93 -7.34 48.02
C ASN A 615 20.11 -8.07 46.68
N TYR A 616 21.19 -7.77 45.97
CA TYR A 616 21.63 -8.61 44.85
C TYR A 616 21.91 -10.04 45.31
N PRO A 617 21.73 -11.06 44.45
CA PRO A 617 22.11 -12.43 44.74
C PRO A 617 23.58 -12.55 45.12
N GLY A 618 23.90 -13.35 46.14
CA GLY A 618 25.28 -13.56 46.61
C GLY A 618 25.39 -13.55 48.13
N ASN A 619 26.25 -14.41 48.66
CA ASN A 619 26.54 -14.53 50.08
C ASN A 619 27.65 -13.55 50.51
N THR A 620 28.59 -13.24 49.60
CA THR A 620 29.66 -12.26 49.83
C THR A 620 29.38 -10.93 49.14
N VAL A 621 30.09 -9.87 49.55
CA VAL A 621 29.98 -8.54 48.91
C VAL A 621 30.45 -8.59 47.44
N GLU A 622 31.50 -9.36 47.16
CA GLU A 622 32.07 -9.54 45.82
C GLU A 622 31.08 -10.26 44.89
N GLU A 623 30.43 -11.32 45.37
CA GLU A 623 29.37 -12.03 44.62
C GLU A 623 28.20 -11.12 44.29
N ARG A 624 27.79 -10.26 45.23
CA ARG A 624 26.69 -9.30 45.03
C ARG A 624 27.05 -8.22 44.01
N LEU A 625 28.28 -7.74 44.01
CA LEU A 625 28.77 -6.78 43.02
C LEU A 625 28.87 -7.42 41.63
N ALA A 626 29.32 -8.68 41.55
CA ALA A 626 29.32 -9.43 40.29
C ALA A 626 27.88 -9.63 39.76
N ALA A 627 26.93 -9.99 40.64
CA ALA A 627 25.53 -10.14 40.28
C ALA A 627 24.88 -8.82 39.82
N LYS A 628 25.27 -7.68 40.39
CA LYS A 628 24.81 -6.35 39.93
C LYS A 628 25.19 -6.07 38.48
N GLU A 629 26.37 -6.52 38.05
CA GLU A 629 26.87 -6.35 36.68
C GLU A 629 26.30 -7.39 35.70
N ASP A 630 25.54 -8.37 36.18
CA ASP A 630 24.82 -9.30 35.33
C ASP A 630 23.81 -8.54 34.45
N SER A 631 23.78 -8.93 33.17
CA SER A 631 22.79 -8.52 32.17
C SER A 631 21.36 -8.46 32.71
N VAL A 632 20.94 -9.40 33.57
CA VAL A 632 19.58 -9.47 34.13
C VAL A 632 19.21 -8.22 34.93
N PHE A 633 20.15 -7.63 35.67
CA PHE A 633 19.93 -6.40 36.44
C PHE A 633 20.32 -5.16 35.65
N LYS A 634 21.47 -5.23 34.97
CA LYS A 634 22.06 -4.13 34.22
C LYS A 634 21.16 -3.60 33.10
N THR A 635 20.46 -4.49 32.40
CA THR A 635 19.54 -4.10 31.32
C THR A 635 18.26 -3.44 31.80
N LEU A 636 17.93 -3.53 33.09
CA LEU A 636 16.74 -2.88 33.68
C LEU A 636 17.05 -1.46 34.18
N ARG A 637 18.31 -1.16 34.51
CA ARG A 637 18.78 0.18 34.91
C ARG A 637 18.96 1.09 33.70
N THR A 638 17.86 1.38 33.04
CA THR A 638 17.85 2.10 31.76
C THR A 638 17.16 3.45 31.90
N THR A 639 17.71 4.44 31.21
CA THR A 639 17.03 5.72 30.94
C THR A 639 16.86 5.91 29.45
N GLU A 640 15.65 6.25 29.03
CA GLU A 640 15.26 6.44 27.65
C GLU A 640 14.82 7.89 27.41
N VAL A 641 15.40 8.53 26.40
CA VAL A 641 14.94 9.80 25.84
C VAL A 641 14.50 9.54 24.42
N ILE A 642 13.25 9.86 24.13
CA ILE A 642 12.61 9.57 22.85
C ILE A 642 11.93 10.84 22.36
N ILE A 643 12.24 11.29 21.14
CA ILE A 643 11.54 12.39 20.49
C ILE A 643 10.90 11.87 19.21
N HIS A 644 9.58 11.97 19.14
CA HIS A 644 8.81 11.74 17.93
C HIS A 644 8.36 13.08 17.36
N ILE A 645 8.56 13.25 16.07
CA ILE A 645 8.13 14.37 15.26
C ILE A 645 7.28 13.78 14.15
N ASP A 646 5.97 13.85 14.35
CA ASP A 646 5.00 13.61 13.30
C ASP A 646 4.17 14.89 13.18
N ARG A 647 2.87 14.83 13.45
CA ARG A 647 1.96 15.98 13.46
C ARG A 647 1.99 16.75 14.76
N GLU A 648 2.38 16.05 15.81
CA GLU A 648 2.80 16.63 17.07
C GLU A 648 4.24 16.23 17.35
N ILE A 649 4.84 17.00 18.24
CA ILE A 649 6.16 16.74 18.79
C ILE A 649 5.91 16.12 20.15
N LEU A 650 6.35 14.87 20.32
CA LEU A 650 6.23 14.14 21.57
C LEU A 650 7.63 13.79 22.08
N MET A 651 8.03 14.42 23.18
CA MET A 651 9.25 14.06 23.90
C MET A 651 8.87 13.17 25.08
N GLN A 652 9.50 12.01 25.19
CA GLN A 652 9.35 11.10 26.32
C GLN A 652 10.68 10.93 27.03
N VAL A 653 10.65 10.99 28.36
CA VAL A 653 11.79 10.67 29.22
C VAL A 653 11.33 9.63 30.22
N ASN A 654 11.87 8.42 30.14
CA ASN A 654 11.54 7.32 31.04
C ASN A 654 12.81 6.87 31.75
N SER A 655 12.77 6.70 33.07
CA SER A 655 13.88 6.14 33.83
C SER A 655 13.41 4.97 34.67
N PHE A 656 14.23 3.92 34.75
CA PHE A 656 13.94 2.67 35.43
C PHE A 656 15.07 2.29 36.38
N THR A 657 14.71 1.58 37.44
CA THR A 657 15.64 0.87 38.33
C THR A 657 15.50 -0.62 38.12
N ASP A 658 16.48 -1.37 38.61
CA ASP A 658 16.37 -2.82 38.76
C ASP A 658 15.52 -3.16 39.99
N PRO A 659 15.23 -4.46 40.27
CA PRO A 659 14.34 -4.84 41.37
C PRO A 659 15.00 -4.76 42.75
N VAL A 660 16.26 -4.36 42.89
CA VAL A 660 16.87 -4.23 44.23
C VAL A 660 16.33 -2.97 44.90
N ARG A 661 15.95 -3.09 46.19
CA ARG A 661 15.42 -1.97 46.96
C ARG A 661 16.43 -0.84 47.09
N SER A 662 16.04 0.35 46.62
CA SER A 662 16.76 1.59 46.84
C SER A 662 16.50 2.15 48.24
N ASN A 663 17.55 2.67 48.87
CA ASN A 663 17.45 3.40 50.13
C ASN A 663 17.19 4.90 49.91
N PHE A 664 16.93 5.31 48.68
CA PHE A 664 16.76 6.71 48.31
C PHE A 664 15.59 7.36 49.05
N LYS A 665 15.84 8.56 49.57
CA LYS A 665 14.84 9.45 50.15
C LYS A 665 15.05 10.86 49.59
N PRO A 666 13.99 11.54 49.15
CA PRO A 666 14.03 12.97 48.82
C PRO A 666 14.69 13.80 49.93
N LYS A 667 15.52 14.78 49.55
CA LYS A 667 16.09 15.74 50.50
C LYS A 667 15.09 16.84 50.84
N GLU A 668 14.23 17.15 49.88
CA GLU A 668 13.19 18.16 49.90
C GLU A 668 11.99 17.68 50.73
N GLU A 669 11.58 18.45 51.73
CA GLU A 669 10.49 18.07 52.65
C GLU A 669 9.16 17.82 51.93
N ASP A 670 8.84 18.63 50.91
CA ASP A 670 7.62 18.49 50.12
C ASP A 670 7.57 17.18 49.34
N LEU A 671 8.69 16.77 48.74
CA LEU A 671 8.80 15.52 47.99
C LEU A 671 8.87 14.31 48.93
N LEU A 672 9.47 14.45 50.10
CA LEU A 672 9.45 13.42 51.14
C LEU A 672 8.03 13.22 51.69
N GLY A 673 7.30 14.32 51.93
CA GLY A 673 5.88 14.31 52.29
C GLY A 673 5.02 13.65 51.22
N PHE A 674 5.23 13.99 49.95
CA PHE A 674 4.55 13.39 48.81
C PHE A 674 4.80 11.89 48.69
N MET A 675 6.06 11.44 48.86
CA MET A 675 6.44 10.03 48.85
C MET A 675 5.68 9.24 49.93
N ASN A 676 5.66 9.77 51.16
CA ASN A 676 4.99 9.13 52.29
C ASN A 676 3.46 9.07 52.12
N GLN A 677 2.85 10.18 51.66
CA GLN A 677 1.39 10.26 51.43
C GLN A 677 0.91 9.26 50.37
N ASN A 678 1.67 9.10 49.30
CA ASN A 678 1.31 8.23 48.18
C ASN A 678 1.89 6.81 48.31
N LYS A 679 2.57 6.50 49.43
CA LYS A 679 3.21 5.21 49.72
C LYS A 679 4.15 4.75 48.59
N LEU A 680 4.93 5.68 48.04
CA LEU A 680 5.85 5.39 46.94
C LEU A 680 7.11 4.72 47.45
N SER A 681 7.66 3.75 46.70
CA SER A 681 8.93 3.09 47.06
C SER A 681 10.14 3.97 46.75
N GLY A 682 11.29 3.64 47.37
CA GLY A 682 12.56 4.30 47.07
C GLY A 682 12.93 4.22 45.58
N ASN A 683 12.67 3.06 44.95
CA ASN A 683 12.88 2.84 43.52
C ASN A 683 12.03 3.78 42.66
N GLN A 684 10.75 3.95 43.01
CA GLN A 684 9.85 4.85 42.31
C GLN A 684 10.33 6.31 42.40
N MET A 685 10.68 6.78 43.60
CA MET A 685 11.18 8.15 43.77
C MET A 685 12.55 8.36 43.12
N LEU A 686 13.49 7.42 43.28
CA LEU A 686 14.81 7.49 42.64
C LEU A 686 14.69 7.62 41.12
N SER A 687 13.86 6.77 40.49
CA SER A 687 13.61 6.85 39.05
C SER A 687 12.97 8.18 38.62
N ALA A 688 12.16 8.81 39.49
CA ALA A 688 11.58 10.12 39.23
C ALA A 688 12.64 11.23 39.23
N TYR A 689 13.55 11.22 40.20
CA TYR A 689 14.68 12.15 40.25
C TYR A 689 15.61 11.96 39.05
N ARG A 690 15.87 10.71 38.66
CA ARG A 690 16.64 10.41 37.45
C ARG A 690 15.99 10.98 36.19
N ALA A 691 14.68 10.79 36.02
CA ALA A 691 13.93 11.39 34.92
C ALA A 691 13.95 12.94 34.96
N HIS A 692 13.89 13.54 36.15
CA HIS A 692 14.06 14.99 36.34
C HIS A 692 15.46 15.45 35.89
N SER A 693 16.52 14.82 36.40
CA SER A 693 17.90 15.13 36.05
C SER A 693 18.14 15.03 34.55
N THR A 694 17.63 13.97 33.91
CA THR A 694 17.72 13.84 32.45
C THR A 694 17.01 14.98 31.72
N LEU A 695 15.79 15.36 32.14
CA LEU A 695 15.09 16.51 31.56
C LEU A 695 15.86 17.84 31.76
N LYS A 696 16.45 18.04 32.94
CA LYS A 696 17.25 19.22 33.26
C LYS A 696 18.49 19.30 32.36
N THR A 697 19.18 18.19 32.15
CA THR A 697 20.34 18.12 31.24
C THR A 697 19.93 18.32 29.79
N LEU A 698 18.85 17.69 29.33
CA LEU A 698 18.30 17.91 27.99
C LEU A 698 17.98 19.39 27.77
N LYS A 699 17.35 20.06 28.75
CA LYS A 699 17.04 21.48 28.71
C LYS A 699 18.30 22.32 28.50
N SER A 700 19.36 22.09 29.30
CA SER A 700 20.60 22.84 29.16
C SER A 700 21.30 22.59 27.82
N GLU A 701 21.42 21.33 27.42
CA GLU A 701 22.17 20.93 26.24
C GLU A 701 21.48 21.39 24.95
N LEU A 702 20.17 21.18 24.84
CA LEU A 702 19.38 21.63 23.68
C LEU A 702 19.36 23.16 23.57
N ASN A 703 19.42 23.91 24.67
CA ASN A 703 19.52 25.37 24.62
C ASN A 703 20.86 25.82 24.02
N VAL A 704 21.96 25.17 24.39
CA VAL A 704 23.29 25.44 23.81
C VAL A 704 23.30 25.07 22.32
N LEU A 705 22.80 23.87 21.98
CA LEU A 705 22.74 23.39 20.61
C LEU A 705 21.84 24.26 19.73
N ALA A 706 20.73 24.78 20.25
CA ALA A 706 19.86 25.70 19.51
C ALA A 706 20.59 27.00 19.15
N GLY A 707 21.42 27.54 20.06
CA GLY A 707 22.26 28.70 19.78
C GLY A 707 23.38 28.43 18.78
N HIS A 708 23.83 27.18 18.66
CA HIS A 708 24.86 26.77 17.71
C HIS A 708 24.30 26.49 16.31
N TYR A 709 23.17 25.80 16.22
CA TYR A 709 22.61 25.33 14.95
C TYR A 709 21.64 26.31 14.28
N LEU A 710 21.03 27.23 15.03
CA LEU A 710 20.05 28.17 14.49
C LEU A 710 20.52 29.63 14.53
N PRO A 711 20.07 30.45 13.56
CA PRO A 711 20.16 31.91 13.69
C PRO A 711 19.52 32.40 14.99
N ARG A 712 20.09 33.47 15.58
CA ARG A 712 19.74 33.97 16.91
C ARG A 712 18.23 34.21 17.12
N ASP A 713 17.53 34.73 16.12
CA ASP A 713 16.09 35.01 16.18
C ASP A 713 15.24 33.72 16.23
N LYS A 714 15.67 32.68 15.53
CA LYS A 714 15.03 31.35 15.53
C LYS A 714 15.39 30.57 16.79
N ALA A 715 16.66 30.60 17.21
CA ALA A 715 17.14 29.96 18.44
C ALA A 715 16.34 30.41 19.66
N THR A 716 16.13 31.73 19.81
CA THR A 716 15.35 32.30 20.93
C THR A 716 13.94 31.71 20.99
N LYS A 717 13.24 31.60 19.85
CA LYS A 717 11.88 31.04 19.79
C LYS A 717 11.83 29.56 20.18
N VAL A 718 12.82 28.79 19.74
CA VAL A 718 12.95 27.36 20.07
C VAL A 718 13.22 27.18 21.56
N ILE A 719 14.20 27.92 22.10
CA ILE A 719 14.58 27.90 23.52
C ILE A 719 13.38 28.27 24.40
N ASP A 720 12.67 29.35 24.09
CA ASP A 720 11.48 29.78 24.85
C ASP A 720 10.39 28.71 24.85
N ARG A 721 10.12 28.11 23.68
CA ARG A 721 9.09 27.08 23.54
C ARG A 721 9.47 25.79 24.28
N LEU A 722 10.73 25.38 24.18
CA LEU A 722 11.28 24.20 24.86
C LEU A 722 11.21 24.37 26.38
N ASN A 723 11.80 25.46 26.89
CA ASN A 723 11.84 25.75 28.32
C ASN A 723 10.44 25.85 28.91
N LYS A 724 9.53 26.56 28.26
CA LYS A 724 8.14 26.70 28.71
C LYS A 724 7.40 25.35 28.77
N ALA A 725 7.69 24.42 27.86
CA ALA A 725 7.08 23.10 27.87
C ALA A 725 7.66 22.23 28.99
N ILE A 726 8.98 22.23 29.20
CA ILE A 726 9.65 21.49 30.28
C ILE A 726 9.20 22.01 31.64
N ASP A 727 9.17 23.33 31.85
CA ASP A 727 8.75 23.96 33.10
C ASP A 727 7.29 23.65 33.48
N LYS A 728 6.45 23.39 32.49
CA LYS A 728 5.04 23.00 32.67
C LYS A 728 4.84 21.48 32.79
N SER A 729 5.87 20.71 32.49
CA SER A 729 5.77 19.24 32.49
C SER A 729 5.59 18.69 33.91
N ARG A 730 5.07 17.47 33.96
CA ARG A 730 4.94 16.71 35.20
C ARG A 730 5.65 15.38 35.01
N ILE A 731 6.27 14.90 36.09
CA ILE A 731 6.94 13.62 36.16
C ILE A 731 5.97 12.66 36.83
N THR A 732 5.54 11.64 36.10
CA THR A 732 4.66 10.58 36.60
C THR A 732 5.48 9.63 37.47
N VAL A 733 4.94 9.28 38.64
CA VAL A 733 5.55 8.36 39.60
C VAL A 733 4.44 7.50 40.20
N GLY A 734 4.48 6.19 39.94
CA GLY A 734 3.36 5.29 40.29
C GLY A 734 2.05 5.74 39.62
N ALA A 735 0.98 5.85 40.41
CA ALA A 735 -0.34 6.30 39.94
C ALA A 735 -0.55 7.83 39.99
N THR A 736 0.49 8.60 40.34
CA THR A 736 0.43 10.04 40.58
C THR A 736 1.50 10.79 39.78
N SER A 737 1.57 12.11 39.90
CA SER A 737 2.59 12.92 39.21
C SER A 737 2.98 14.17 40.00
N VAL A 738 4.23 14.59 39.86
CA VAL A 738 4.79 15.79 40.50
C VAL A 738 5.18 16.80 39.42
N LYS A 739 5.00 18.11 39.68
CA LYS A 739 5.44 19.14 38.73
C LYS A 739 6.96 19.17 38.66
N TYR A 740 7.52 19.36 37.46
CA TYR A 740 8.96 19.42 37.24
C TYR A 740 9.68 20.41 38.18
N LYS A 741 9.10 21.59 38.42
CA LYS A 741 9.69 22.63 39.29
C LYS A 741 9.83 22.25 40.76
N THR A 742 9.01 21.31 41.26
CA THR A 742 9.07 20.85 42.66
C THR A 742 10.38 20.13 42.99
N PHE A 743 11.16 19.73 41.97
CA PHE A 743 12.47 19.09 42.12
C PHE A 743 13.63 20.11 42.04
N GLU A 744 13.35 21.39 41.77
CA GLU A 744 14.38 22.45 41.68
C GLU A 744 14.51 23.28 42.98
N GLU A 745 13.56 23.12 43.90
CA GLU A 745 13.47 23.76 45.22
C GLU A 745 14.05 22.83 46.28
#